data_AF-A0AA88WIR4-F1
#
_entry.id   AF-A0AA88WIR4-F1
#
_cell.length_a   1.000
_cell.length_b   1.000
_cell.length_c   1.000
_cell.angle_alpha   90.00
_cell.angle_beta   90.00
_cell.angle_gamma   90.00
#
_symmetry.space_group_name_H-M   'P 1'
#
loop_
_entity.id
_entity.type
_entity.pdbx_description
1 polymer ?
#
loop_
_entity_poly.entity_id
_entity_poly.type
_entity_poly.pdbx_seq_one_letter_code
_entity_poly.pdbx_strand_id
1 'polypeptide(L)'
;SLIEASSYNHSASIKCLANPLVPQYGGGLVVNSQFDKGLEGWHTFGSGKISTRTSALGNQFIVASDRHQASDSFSQWLYLEEGLIYTFSAWVRISEGKETVVVALRDSSKPRMVIGSVIAQSECWSMVKGGITVNVSTTFELYFESNNTRIELWVDNVSLQPFTKSQWRDQQTKSVEKVRKRKLRLHVFDKQGEKLQGAKIIIEQKKPHFPIGCAVAATILNNIDYQNWFTSRGFAATTFDNEMKWYFTEQSQGHENYTIPDAMVAFFKQHGVSVRGHCIYWADGKYNLAWVKALPPRELLNAAIRRIGSVMSRYAGEVIAWDVVNENVHFHFFEERLGQNASAMFYKIAAALDQQATMFLNEYNTSECPEDMDVIPSKYIQRLEQIRSFPGNENMVIALGLQGHFDSNPNLPYIRACLDILGETKMPIWFTEFDIGRGPNQAEYLEEVMREAYSHPAVQGIILWPGNVPRGCKSECLVEFQGDPPQNCSKMCLTDSNFKNLPTGDVVDKLLKEWTRERLDGDTDDDGVYEHQVFYGHHLVTISDPRCGIEASSYDHSTSIKCLADPLVPQYQGGLVVNPQFDRGLEGWNMFGNGKVYVRKSDLENQFIVAYDRCQASDSFLQWVNLNEGLLYTFSAWVQISEGKGIVAAVLRDSSNSRTVIGSVVAQSGCWSMVKGGITANVSIRYELYFESNNTGTELWADSVSLQPFTNTQWRAQQTENIEKVRKRKLRVHVTDKEGNKLQRARITLEQKIAQFPIGCAVAATILNHTNYLWSKEEKKVQGLFFDDADDDNDEDLNMQDEQGDDQTPPQSPNPRTPASTPSSSSSSSNSGGAPMKMRNSNYGRDLDDRKSTSGYAFHIGSAIFSWSSKKQQIVALSTCEAEYIAAAACTEMKWYYTEQNHGQENYTVPDAMLAFFRQHGVCVRGHCVHWAHEKFNPDWAKALSPSELWDASLKRVGSVMSRYAGQVIAWDVMNENMHYQFFEERLGRQNASAMFYNVAKALDPKATLFLNEYNTLENPNDMDVTPSRYIQRLEEIRSYSGNEEMVNALGLQAHFDNYPNLPYVRASLDILGETKMPIWLTEFDIGRGPNQAGYLEEVMREAYSHPAVQGIILWPGNIPHGCRSECLKEFTGDPPRNCSKMCLTDSNFKNLPNGDVVDRLMKEWNGENLKGSTDENGVYEHQVFHGQHLLTILNPCTGQKVTRQLEVTKDEKSEPLDLWLSI
;
A
#
# COMPACT_ATOMS: atom_id res chain seq x y z
N SER A 1 16.29 56.02 5.83
CA SER A 1 16.85 55.40 7.06
C SER A 1 17.73 54.23 6.66
N LEU A 2 18.61 53.73 7.54
CA LEU A 2 19.31 52.47 7.27
C LEU A 2 18.29 51.33 7.26
N ILE A 3 18.29 50.53 6.19
CA ILE A 3 17.53 49.28 6.15
C ILE A 3 18.33 48.27 6.97
N GLU A 4 17.88 47.99 8.19
CA GLU A 4 18.45 46.89 8.99
C GLU A 4 18.31 45.57 8.21
N ALA A 5 19.35 44.74 8.27
CA ALA A 5 19.48 43.56 7.41
C ALA A 5 18.56 42.41 7.84
N SER A 6 17.27 42.55 7.57
CA SER A 6 16.28 41.50 7.75
C SER A 6 16.63 40.26 6.91
N SER A 7 16.39 39.08 7.49
CA SER A 7 16.46 37.82 6.76
C SER A 7 15.17 37.61 5.98
N TYR A 8 15.26 37.05 4.77
CA TYR A 8 14.08 36.76 3.98
C TYR A 8 13.18 35.75 4.69
N ASN A 9 11.89 36.06 4.77
CA ASN A 9 10.89 35.25 5.41
C ASN A 9 10.27 34.25 4.42
N HIS A 10 10.76 33.01 4.45
CA HIS A 10 10.23 31.90 3.63
C HIS A 10 8.83 31.41 4.02
N SER A 11 8.18 31.98 5.05
CA SER A 11 6.80 31.57 5.35
C SER A 11 5.82 31.93 4.23
N ALA A 12 4.95 30.98 3.94
CA ALA A 12 3.76 31.10 3.10
C ALA A 12 2.62 30.31 3.79
N SER A 13 1.39 30.39 3.27
CA SER A 13 0.29 29.53 3.72
C SER A 13 -0.60 29.14 2.55
N ILE A 14 -0.64 27.85 2.22
CA ILE A 14 -1.65 27.26 1.34
C ILE A 14 -2.96 26.98 2.08
N LYS A 15 -2.95 27.06 3.42
CA LYS A 15 -4.16 26.90 4.25
C LYS A 15 -4.93 28.22 4.30
N CYS A 16 -6.22 28.14 4.04
CA CYS A 16 -7.17 29.23 4.22
C CYS A 16 -7.49 29.35 5.73
N LEU A 17 -7.22 30.52 6.34
CA LEU A 17 -7.25 30.71 7.79
C LEU A 17 -8.46 31.52 8.25
N ALA A 18 -9.00 31.21 9.44
CA ALA A 18 -10.11 31.97 10.03
C ALA A 18 -9.74 33.45 10.30
N ASN A 19 -8.48 33.71 10.64
CA ASN A 19 -7.89 35.04 10.77
C ASN A 19 -6.56 35.08 10.00
N PRO A 20 -6.17 36.23 9.44
CA PRO A 20 -4.88 36.40 8.78
C PRO A 20 -3.73 36.41 9.80
N LEU A 21 -2.51 36.19 9.32
CA LEU A 21 -1.29 36.40 10.12
C LEU A 21 -0.77 37.83 9.94
N VAL A 22 -0.10 38.35 10.98
CA VAL A 22 0.56 39.67 11.00
C VAL A 22 1.44 39.92 9.77
N PRO A 23 1.58 41.18 9.31
CA PRO A 23 2.25 41.48 8.05
C PRO A 23 3.73 41.10 8.10
N GLN A 24 4.22 40.44 7.04
CA GLN A 24 5.65 40.14 6.94
C GLN A 24 6.45 41.46 7.00
N TYR A 25 7.57 41.47 7.73
CA TYR A 25 8.43 42.65 7.90
C TYR A 25 7.70 43.90 8.46
N GLY A 26 6.54 43.72 9.14
CA GLY A 26 5.72 44.83 9.66
C GLY A 26 4.95 45.63 8.60
N GLY A 27 5.04 45.22 7.32
CA GLY A 27 4.49 45.95 6.17
C GLY A 27 5.57 46.48 5.20
N GLY A 28 6.84 46.54 5.62
CA GLY A 28 7.91 47.10 4.80
C GLY A 28 7.66 48.57 4.45
N LEU A 29 7.42 48.86 3.17
CA LEU A 29 7.06 50.20 2.67
C LEU A 29 5.57 50.56 2.84
N VAL A 30 4.72 49.59 3.17
CA VAL A 30 3.25 49.80 3.20
C VAL A 30 2.82 50.50 4.49
N VAL A 31 2.19 51.67 4.33
CA VAL A 31 1.63 52.46 5.44
C VAL A 31 0.28 51.86 5.86
N ASN A 32 0.03 51.80 7.18
CA ASN A 32 -1.22 51.31 7.77
C ASN A 32 -1.56 49.88 7.29
N SER A 33 -0.55 48.99 7.33
CA SER A 33 -0.57 47.61 6.82
C SER A 33 -1.59 46.68 7.51
N GLN A 34 -2.01 47.02 8.73
CA GLN A 34 -2.97 46.27 9.58
C GLN A 34 -4.32 47.02 9.72
N PHE A 35 -4.51 48.12 8.98
CA PHE A 35 -5.72 48.95 8.98
C PHE A 35 -6.18 49.46 10.35
N ASP A 36 -5.27 49.49 11.34
CA ASP A 36 -5.54 49.92 12.72
C ASP A 36 -5.93 51.40 12.83
N LYS A 37 -5.52 52.19 11.84
CA LYS A 37 -5.86 53.62 11.69
C LYS A 37 -6.95 53.88 10.64
N GLY A 38 -7.77 52.87 10.32
CA GLY A 38 -8.79 53.00 9.29
C GLY A 38 -8.19 53.09 7.89
N LEU A 39 -8.47 54.18 7.16
CA LEU A 39 -8.04 54.40 5.78
C LEU A 39 -6.79 55.32 5.64
N GLU A 40 -6.04 55.57 6.72
CA GLU A 40 -4.78 56.36 6.64
C GLU A 40 -3.84 55.75 5.58
N GLY A 41 -3.42 56.57 4.61
CA GLY A 41 -2.52 56.12 3.52
C GLY A 41 -3.16 55.30 2.40
N TRP A 42 -4.48 55.04 2.42
CA TRP A 42 -5.17 54.26 1.39
C TRP A 42 -6.24 55.07 0.65
N HIS A 43 -6.41 54.82 -0.65
CA HIS A 43 -7.28 55.59 -1.54
C HIS A 43 -8.19 54.67 -2.35
N THR A 44 -9.29 55.20 -2.90
CA THR A 44 -10.16 54.44 -3.83
C THR A 44 -9.46 54.32 -5.18
N PHE A 45 -9.39 53.10 -5.71
CA PHE A 45 -8.97 52.83 -7.08
C PHE A 45 -10.20 52.55 -7.93
N GLY A 46 -10.35 53.28 -9.05
CA GLY A 46 -11.49 53.14 -9.95
C GLY A 46 -12.77 53.79 -9.39
N SER A 47 -13.92 53.15 -9.62
CA SER A 47 -15.27 53.67 -9.35
C SER A 47 -15.99 53.10 -8.12
N GLY A 48 -15.41 52.09 -7.46
CA GLY A 48 -16.02 51.44 -6.29
C GLY A 48 -15.98 52.28 -5.01
N LYS A 49 -16.41 51.69 -3.90
CA LYS A 49 -16.35 52.29 -2.54
C LYS A 49 -15.43 51.48 -1.63
N ILE A 50 -14.59 52.18 -0.87
CA ILE A 50 -13.73 51.57 0.14
C ILE A 50 -14.19 51.92 1.56
N SER A 51 -13.98 50.99 2.49
CA SER A 51 -14.26 51.16 3.92
C SER A 51 -13.33 50.24 4.74
N THR A 52 -13.13 50.50 6.02
CA THR A 52 -12.63 49.47 6.94
C THR A 52 -13.77 48.77 7.65
N ARG A 53 -13.56 47.50 8.01
CA ARG A 53 -14.44 46.72 8.87
C ARG A 53 -13.63 46.04 9.98
N THR A 54 -14.32 45.64 11.03
CA THR A 54 -13.73 44.90 12.16
C THR A 54 -14.35 43.51 12.21
N SER A 55 -13.49 42.50 12.32
CA SER A 55 -13.91 41.10 12.53
C SER A 55 -14.50 40.90 13.94
N ALA A 56 -15.19 39.77 14.15
CA ALA A 56 -15.70 39.38 15.46
C ALA A 56 -14.62 39.20 16.55
N LEU A 57 -13.34 39.17 16.16
CA LEU A 57 -12.17 39.02 17.05
C LEU A 57 -11.34 40.31 17.14
N GLY A 58 -11.86 41.45 16.67
CA GLY A 58 -11.23 42.77 16.82
C GLY A 58 -10.23 43.15 15.73
N ASN A 59 -9.80 42.22 14.88
CA ASN A 59 -8.92 42.49 13.75
C ASN A 59 -9.61 43.43 12.74
N GLN A 60 -8.96 44.54 12.35
CA GLN A 60 -9.45 45.45 11.31
C GLN A 60 -8.93 45.05 9.93
N PHE A 61 -9.67 45.39 8.88
CA PHE A 61 -9.28 45.10 7.49
C PHE A 61 -9.98 46.08 6.53
N ILE A 62 -9.43 46.24 5.32
CA ILE A 62 -10.02 47.09 4.27
C ILE A 62 -10.95 46.28 3.36
N VAL A 63 -12.02 46.91 2.91
CA VAL A 63 -13.07 46.34 2.05
C VAL A 63 -13.34 47.25 0.87
N ALA A 64 -13.26 46.70 -0.35
CA ALA A 64 -13.79 47.30 -1.56
C ALA A 64 -15.17 46.72 -1.88
N SER A 65 -16.14 47.58 -2.16
CA SER A 65 -17.57 47.30 -2.33
C SER A 65 -18.15 48.17 -3.46
N ASP A 66 -19.39 47.91 -3.89
CA ASP A 66 -20.04 48.60 -5.03
C ASP A 66 -19.15 48.66 -6.29
N ARG A 67 -18.45 47.56 -6.59
CA ARG A 67 -17.48 47.46 -7.69
C ARG A 67 -18.19 47.37 -9.04
N HIS A 68 -17.63 47.99 -10.07
CA HIS A 68 -18.21 48.06 -11.43
C HIS A 68 -17.30 47.48 -12.52
N GLN A 69 -15.99 47.49 -12.29
CA GLN A 69 -14.95 46.88 -13.14
C GLN A 69 -13.97 46.04 -12.30
N ALA A 70 -13.21 45.16 -12.94
CA ALA A 70 -12.38 44.15 -12.25
C ALA A 70 -11.35 44.77 -11.27
N SER A 71 -10.82 45.95 -11.61
CA SER A 71 -9.83 46.68 -10.82
C SER A 71 -10.41 47.68 -9.81
N ASP A 72 -11.73 47.79 -9.64
CA ASP A 72 -12.29 48.66 -8.60
C ASP A 72 -11.91 48.13 -7.21
N SER A 73 -11.07 48.89 -6.49
CA SER A 73 -10.43 48.45 -5.25
C SER A 73 -10.02 49.63 -4.36
N PHE A 74 -9.16 49.36 -3.38
CA PHE A 74 -8.29 50.33 -2.72
C PHE A 74 -6.88 50.33 -3.35
N SER A 75 -6.14 51.41 -3.18
CA SER A 75 -4.74 51.53 -3.59
C SER A 75 -3.87 52.35 -2.63
N GLN A 76 -2.55 52.20 -2.78
CA GLN A 76 -1.54 53.02 -2.11
C GLN A 76 -0.39 53.34 -3.09
N TRP A 77 0.11 54.58 -3.05
CA TRP A 77 1.23 55.03 -3.88
C TRP A 77 2.56 54.79 -3.14
N LEU A 78 3.48 54.08 -3.80
CA LEU A 78 4.75 53.62 -3.24
C LEU A 78 5.90 54.01 -4.19
N TYR A 79 6.93 54.67 -3.65
CA TYR A 79 8.15 54.95 -4.41
C TYR A 79 9.07 53.73 -4.39
N LEU A 80 9.42 53.22 -5.57
CA LEU A 80 10.32 52.08 -5.73
C LEU A 80 11.59 52.52 -6.47
N GLU A 81 12.73 52.13 -5.94
CA GLU A 81 14.08 52.40 -6.47
C GLU A 81 14.56 51.27 -7.40
N GLU A 82 15.22 51.66 -8.49
CA GLU A 82 15.81 50.78 -9.50
C GLU A 82 16.92 49.88 -8.91
N GLY A 83 16.98 48.62 -9.33
CA GLY A 83 17.98 47.66 -8.87
C GLY A 83 17.74 47.08 -7.48
N LEU A 84 16.67 47.50 -6.78
CA LEU A 84 16.17 46.81 -5.59
C LEU A 84 15.15 45.71 -5.98
N ILE A 85 15.16 44.64 -5.18
CA ILE A 85 14.30 43.47 -5.28
C ILE A 85 13.18 43.62 -4.25
N TYR A 86 11.92 43.69 -4.69
CA TYR A 86 10.76 43.88 -3.82
C TYR A 86 9.99 42.59 -3.64
N THR A 87 9.69 42.27 -2.39
CA THR A 87 8.96 41.07 -2.00
C THR A 87 7.61 41.47 -1.43
N PHE A 88 6.55 40.83 -1.89
CA PHE A 88 5.17 41.19 -1.58
C PHE A 88 4.47 40.06 -0.82
N SER A 89 3.62 40.44 0.15
CA SER A 89 2.61 39.53 0.71
C SER A 89 1.38 40.30 1.20
N ALA A 90 0.23 39.65 1.20
CA ALA A 90 -0.99 40.13 1.86
C ALA A 90 -1.91 38.96 2.17
N TRP A 91 -2.95 39.20 2.96
CA TRP A 91 -4.06 38.28 3.13
C TRP A 91 -5.30 38.80 2.44
N VAL A 92 -6.02 37.90 1.76
CA VAL A 92 -7.18 38.20 0.91
C VAL A 92 -8.35 37.32 1.30
N ARG A 93 -9.54 37.92 1.39
CA ARG A 93 -10.83 37.27 1.54
C ARG A 93 -11.84 37.94 0.61
N ILE A 94 -12.93 37.25 0.27
CA ILE A 94 -14.01 37.76 -0.58
C ILE A 94 -15.36 37.61 0.13
N SER A 95 -16.42 38.25 -0.37
CA SER A 95 -17.75 38.15 0.26
C SER A 95 -18.50 36.84 -0.03
N GLU A 96 -18.27 36.21 -1.19
CA GLU A 96 -19.03 35.03 -1.65
C GLU A 96 -18.15 34.13 -2.54
N GLY A 97 -18.27 32.80 -2.38
CA GLY A 97 -17.70 31.81 -3.29
C GLY A 97 -16.17 31.65 -3.21
N LYS A 98 -15.56 31.43 -4.38
CA LYS A 98 -14.11 31.19 -4.56
C LYS A 98 -13.67 31.84 -5.88
N GLU A 99 -12.74 32.79 -5.83
CA GLU A 99 -12.35 33.63 -6.97
C GLU A 99 -10.85 33.90 -7.01
N THR A 100 -10.28 34.05 -8.22
CA THR A 100 -8.90 34.55 -8.36
C THR A 100 -8.87 36.04 -8.02
N VAL A 101 -7.94 36.42 -7.14
CA VAL A 101 -7.59 37.80 -6.84
C VAL A 101 -6.13 38.04 -7.24
N VAL A 102 -5.90 39.14 -7.93
CA VAL A 102 -4.60 39.54 -8.47
C VAL A 102 -4.12 40.79 -7.74
N VAL A 103 -2.81 40.91 -7.55
CA VAL A 103 -2.17 42.13 -7.05
C VAL A 103 -1.28 42.70 -8.14
N ALA A 104 -1.47 43.99 -8.41
CA ALA A 104 -0.81 44.69 -9.51
C ALA A 104 -0.17 46.00 -9.05
N LEU A 105 0.87 46.40 -9.79
CA LEU A 105 1.43 47.74 -9.78
C LEU A 105 1.13 48.43 -11.11
N ARG A 106 1.07 49.77 -11.09
CA ARG A 106 1.11 50.60 -12.31
C ARG A 106 1.94 51.86 -12.12
N ASP A 107 2.54 52.34 -13.20
CA ASP A 107 3.07 53.71 -13.29
C ASP A 107 2.51 54.42 -14.54
N SER A 108 3.02 55.60 -14.87
CA SER A 108 2.61 56.39 -16.04
C SER A 108 3.12 55.86 -17.39
N SER A 109 3.95 54.81 -17.40
CA SER A 109 4.55 54.18 -18.59
C SER A 109 4.03 52.77 -18.85
N LYS A 110 3.72 52.01 -17.78
CA LYS A 110 3.14 50.66 -17.80
C LYS A 110 1.86 50.65 -16.95
N PRO A 111 0.67 50.53 -17.58
CA PRO A 111 -0.61 50.71 -16.89
C PRO A 111 -0.99 49.54 -15.95
N ARG A 112 -0.30 48.40 -16.05
CA ARG A 112 -0.50 47.20 -15.22
C ARG A 112 0.73 46.28 -15.31
N MET A 113 1.17 45.76 -14.18
CA MET A 113 2.18 44.69 -14.03
C MET A 113 1.72 43.79 -12.88
N VAL A 114 1.65 42.47 -13.08
CA VAL A 114 1.24 41.56 -12.00
C VAL A 114 2.43 41.25 -11.11
N ILE A 115 2.23 41.34 -9.78
CA ILE A 115 3.27 41.00 -8.80
C ILE A 115 2.95 39.76 -7.98
N GLY A 116 1.69 39.31 -7.96
CA GLY A 116 1.26 38.09 -7.28
C GLY A 116 -0.24 37.83 -7.44
N SER A 117 -0.66 36.61 -7.17
CA SER A 117 -2.05 36.15 -7.35
C SER A 117 -2.38 35.02 -6.37
N VAL A 118 -3.66 34.85 -6.04
CA VAL A 118 -4.17 33.79 -5.17
C VAL A 118 -5.61 33.46 -5.53
N ILE A 119 -6.08 32.25 -5.24
CA ILE A 119 -7.52 31.97 -5.21
C ILE A 119 -8.05 32.22 -3.79
N ALA A 120 -8.81 33.30 -3.61
CA ALA A 120 -9.44 33.67 -2.35
C ALA A 120 -10.82 33.00 -2.20
N GLN A 121 -11.34 32.94 -0.97
CA GLN A 121 -12.58 32.23 -0.61
C GLN A 121 -13.43 33.06 0.37
N SER A 122 -14.74 32.79 0.46
CA SER A 122 -15.66 33.58 1.29
C SER A 122 -15.53 33.33 2.79
N GLU A 123 -15.13 32.14 3.21
CA GLU A 123 -15.16 31.73 4.63
C GLU A 123 -13.90 32.12 5.41
N CYS A 124 -12.79 32.36 4.72
CA CYS A 124 -11.45 32.39 5.31
C CYS A 124 -10.46 33.21 4.46
N TRP A 125 -9.36 33.60 5.11
CA TRP A 125 -8.28 34.39 4.53
C TRP A 125 -7.26 33.51 3.82
N SER A 126 -6.96 33.83 2.57
CA SER A 126 -5.93 33.18 1.74
C SER A 126 -4.72 34.10 1.61
N MET A 127 -3.51 33.57 1.73
CA MET A 127 -2.29 34.37 1.61
C MET A 127 -1.88 34.51 0.14
N VAL A 128 -1.74 35.74 -0.34
CA VAL A 128 -1.00 36.02 -1.58
C VAL A 128 0.45 36.34 -1.24
N LYS A 129 1.39 35.81 -2.03
CA LYS A 129 2.81 36.15 -1.98
C LYS A 129 3.30 36.43 -3.40
N GLY A 130 4.33 37.26 -3.52
CA GLY A 130 4.82 37.68 -4.83
C GLY A 130 6.02 38.62 -4.75
N GLY A 131 6.24 39.39 -5.82
CA GLY A 131 7.27 40.41 -5.86
C GLY A 131 7.55 40.99 -7.24
N ILE A 132 8.47 41.95 -7.29
CA ILE A 132 8.94 42.59 -8.53
C ILE A 132 10.37 43.10 -8.37
N THR A 133 11.12 43.15 -9.47
CA THR A 133 12.32 44.00 -9.62
C THR A 133 11.98 45.13 -10.59
N VAL A 134 12.24 46.39 -10.22
CA VAL A 134 11.92 47.54 -11.07
C VAL A 134 13.14 48.06 -11.82
N ASN A 135 12.93 48.43 -13.09
CA ASN A 135 13.97 48.91 -14.02
C ASN A 135 13.98 50.45 -14.15
N VAL A 136 13.31 51.16 -13.24
CA VAL A 136 13.27 52.63 -13.18
C VAL A 136 12.86 53.05 -11.77
N SER A 137 13.51 54.09 -11.25
CA SER A 137 13.16 54.67 -9.94
C SER A 137 11.97 55.61 -10.08
N THR A 138 10.77 55.21 -9.63
CA THR A 138 9.53 56.00 -9.79
C THR A 138 8.46 55.62 -8.76
N THR A 139 7.35 56.36 -8.75
CA THR A 139 6.20 56.05 -7.89
C THR A 139 5.23 55.14 -8.62
N PHE A 140 4.94 53.98 -8.05
CA PHE A 140 3.95 53.02 -8.52
C PHE A 140 2.71 53.07 -7.63
N GLU A 141 1.54 52.80 -8.21
CA GLU A 141 0.31 52.58 -7.47
C GLU A 141 0.07 51.07 -7.31
N LEU A 142 -0.01 50.60 -6.06
CA LEU A 142 -0.33 49.22 -5.67
C LEU A 142 -1.84 49.06 -5.53
N TYR A 143 -2.43 48.08 -6.20
CA TYR A 143 -3.88 47.81 -6.18
C TYR A 143 -4.20 46.32 -6.36
N PHE A 144 -5.48 45.98 -6.19
CA PHE A 144 -5.99 44.60 -6.19
C PHE A 144 -7.11 44.44 -7.22
N GLU A 145 -7.18 43.30 -7.90
CA GLU A 145 -8.18 43.06 -8.96
C GLU A 145 -8.87 41.71 -8.79
N SER A 146 -10.13 41.62 -9.21
CA SER A 146 -10.80 40.34 -9.46
C SER A 146 -11.91 40.50 -10.49
N ASN A 147 -11.97 39.60 -11.46
CA ASN A 147 -12.89 39.68 -12.61
C ASN A 147 -14.38 39.61 -12.20
N ASN A 148 -14.70 38.95 -11.09
CA ASN A 148 -16.03 39.00 -10.52
C ASN A 148 -16.24 40.33 -9.78
N THR A 149 -17.05 41.22 -10.34
CA THR A 149 -17.36 42.55 -9.78
C THR A 149 -18.48 42.53 -8.75
N ARG A 150 -19.19 41.40 -8.58
CA ARG A 150 -20.30 41.28 -7.61
C ARG A 150 -19.82 41.02 -6.19
N ILE A 151 -18.63 40.44 -6.04
CA ILE A 151 -18.01 40.22 -4.73
C ILE A 151 -17.32 41.48 -4.21
N GLU A 152 -17.37 41.65 -2.90
CA GLU A 152 -16.46 42.54 -2.19
C GLU A 152 -15.06 41.92 -2.13
N LEU A 153 -14.03 42.75 -2.18
CA LEU A 153 -12.63 42.34 -1.93
C LEU A 153 -12.22 42.82 -0.53
N TRP A 154 -11.83 41.89 0.34
CA TRP A 154 -11.37 42.17 1.70
C TRP A 154 -9.87 41.86 1.78
N VAL A 155 -9.06 42.80 2.28
CA VAL A 155 -7.60 42.65 2.36
C VAL A 155 -7.09 43.07 3.74
N ASP A 156 -6.06 42.37 4.21
CA ASP A 156 -5.38 42.66 5.46
C ASP A 156 -3.88 42.33 5.41
N ASN A 157 -3.11 42.88 6.36
CA ASN A 157 -1.72 42.55 6.66
C ASN A 157 -0.79 42.62 5.43
N VAL A 158 -0.92 43.71 4.69
CA VAL A 158 -0.21 43.97 3.42
C VAL A 158 1.24 44.36 3.68
N SER A 159 2.17 43.84 2.87
CA SER A 159 3.60 44.11 2.98
C SER A 159 4.30 44.18 1.63
N LEU A 160 5.20 45.16 1.48
CA LEU A 160 6.14 45.27 0.36
C LEU A 160 7.54 45.61 0.90
N GLN A 161 8.44 44.62 0.94
CA GLN A 161 9.78 44.75 1.53
C GLN A 161 10.89 44.77 0.46
N PRO A 162 11.73 45.83 0.41
CA PRO A 162 12.91 45.89 -0.45
C PRO A 162 14.11 45.09 0.09
N PHE A 163 14.92 44.58 -0.84
CA PHE A 163 16.25 44.03 -0.63
C PHE A 163 17.22 44.49 -1.73
N THR A 164 18.50 44.67 -1.41
CA THR A 164 19.56 44.86 -2.42
C THR A 164 19.96 43.52 -3.07
N LYS A 165 20.52 43.53 -4.30
CA LYS A 165 21.12 42.33 -4.91
C LYS A 165 22.14 41.63 -3.98
N SER A 166 22.91 42.40 -3.18
CA SER A 166 23.86 41.85 -2.20
C SER A 166 23.16 41.08 -1.08
N GLN A 167 22.16 41.69 -0.43
CA GLN A 167 21.38 41.02 0.63
C GLN A 167 20.69 39.76 0.11
N TRP A 168 20.18 39.79 -1.14
CA TRP A 168 19.57 38.63 -1.77
C TRP A 168 20.57 37.49 -2.00
N ARG A 169 21.78 37.81 -2.47
CA ARG A 169 22.86 36.83 -2.65
C ARG A 169 23.34 36.26 -1.30
N ASP A 170 23.50 37.11 -0.28
CA ASP A 170 23.86 36.67 1.08
C ASP A 170 22.83 35.69 1.66
N GLN A 171 21.53 35.92 1.41
CA GLN A 171 20.45 35.03 1.80
C GLN A 171 20.51 33.69 1.04
N GLN A 172 20.77 33.71 -0.27
CA GLN A 172 20.96 32.50 -1.07
C GLN A 172 22.14 31.67 -0.53
N THR A 173 23.30 32.28 -0.28
CA THR A 173 24.49 31.62 0.28
C THR A 173 24.20 31.01 1.65
N LYS A 174 23.60 31.78 2.57
CA LYS A 174 23.20 31.28 3.91
C LYS A 174 22.18 30.14 3.84
N SER A 175 21.34 30.12 2.80
CA SER A 175 20.40 29.03 2.56
C SER A 175 21.11 27.79 2.02
N VAL A 176 22.00 27.91 1.03
CA VAL A 176 22.82 26.79 0.52
C VAL A 176 23.63 26.13 1.64
N GLU A 177 24.32 26.91 2.49
CA GLU A 177 25.06 26.38 3.66
C GLU A 177 24.16 25.63 4.66
N LYS A 178 22.86 25.97 4.73
CA LYS A 178 21.88 25.34 5.62
C LYS A 178 21.18 24.12 5.00
N VAL A 179 20.90 24.14 3.70
CA VAL A 179 20.02 23.15 3.03
C VAL A 179 20.73 22.22 2.04
N ARG A 180 21.96 22.55 1.63
CA ARG A 180 22.79 21.72 0.71
C ARG A 180 24.04 21.15 1.35
N LYS A 181 24.42 21.60 2.55
CA LYS A 181 25.60 21.14 3.30
C LYS A 181 25.27 20.58 4.68
N ARG A 182 26.22 19.81 5.22
CA ARG A 182 26.21 19.29 6.59
C ARG A 182 27.63 19.29 7.17
N LYS A 183 27.74 19.57 8.47
CA LYS A 183 28.99 19.46 9.21
C LYS A 183 29.33 17.99 9.44
N LEU A 184 30.41 17.51 8.83
CA LEU A 184 31.01 16.21 9.09
C LEU A 184 32.06 16.37 10.19
N ARG A 185 32.04 15.46 11.17
CA ARG A 185 33.07 15.35 12.20
C ARG A 185 33.57 13.91 12.23
N LEU A 186 34.85 13.72 11.94
CA LEU A 186 35.54 12.44 11.97
C LEU A 186 36.39 12.38 13.25
N HIS A 187 36.39 11.23 13.92
CA HIS A 187 37.28 10.93 15.04
C HIS A 187 38.17 9.76 14.62
N VAL A 188 39.48 9.93 14.72
CA VAL A 188 40.47 8.96 14.24
C VAL A 188 41.30 8.44 15.40
N PHE A 189 41.42 7.12 15.46
CA PHE A 189 42.14 6.40 16.50
C PHE A 189 43.11 5.41 15.86
N ASP A 190 44.17 5.06 16.57
CA ASP A 190 45.07 3.99 16.16
C ASP A 190 44.58 2.59 16.58
N LYS A 191 45.38 1.56 16.31
CA LYS A 191 45.03 0.15 16.62
C LYS A 191 45.07 -0.18 18.12
N GLN A 192 45.45 0.77 18.97
CA GLN A 192 45.46 0.65 20.42
C GLN A 192 44.24 1.39 21.04
N GLY A 193 43.49 2.14 20.23
CA GLY A 193 42.37 2.97 20.66
C GLY A 193 42.76 4.39 21.05
N GLU A 194 44.03 4.78 20.88
CA GLU A 194 44.52 6.12 21.21
C GLU A 194 44.23 7.11 20.08
N LYS A 195 44.01 8.39 20.43
CA LYS A 195 43.68 9.45 19.49
C LYS A 195 44.81 9.70 18.50
N LEU A 196 44.52 9.68 17.20
CA LEU A 196 45.51 9.90 16.15
C LEU A 196 45.54 11.38 15.72
N GLN A 197 46.38 12.17 16.39
CA GLN A 197 46.74 13.54 15.98
C GLN A 197 47.51 13.53 14.65
N GLY A 198 47.23 14.48 13.75
CA GLY A 198 47.94 14.64 12.49
C GLY A 198 47.70 13.52 11.45
N ALA A 199 46.62 12.75 11.59
CA ALA A 199 46.16 11.85 10.55
C ALA A 199 45.70 12.67 9.34
N LYS A 200 46.23 12.36 8.16
CA LYS A 200 45.85 13.06 6.93
C LYS A 200 44.50 12.55 6.44
N ILE A 201 43.56 13.47 6.26
CA ILE A 201 42.21 13.20 5.77
C ILE A 201 42.07 13.79 4.36
N ILE A 202 41.55 12.98 3.45
CA ILE A 202 41.14 13.41 2.10
C ILE A 202 39.67 13.02 1.93
N ILE A 203 38.82 13.99 1.59
CA ILE A 203 37.40 13.75 1.30
C ILE A 203 37.12 14.12 -0.15
N GLU A 204 36.61 13.17 -0.92
CA GLU A 204 36.28 13.35 -2.33
C GLU A 204 34.82 12.98 -2.59
N GLN A 205 34.00 13.98 -2.93
CA GLN A 205 32.62 13.72 -3.34
C GLN A 205 32.59 12.91 -4.65
N LYS A 206 31.99 11.72 -4.61
CA LYS A 206 31.88 10.81 -5.76
C LYS A 206 30.53 10.93 -6.49
N LYS A 207 29.45 11.25 -5.76
CA LYS A 207 28.13 11.53 -6.35
C LYS A 207 27.41 12.62 -5.55
N PRO A 208 27.01 13.77 -6.15
CA PRO A 208 26.24 14.79 -5.47
C PRO A 208 24.82 14.30 -5.17
N HIS A 209 24.21 14.77 -4.08
CA HIS A 209 22.81 14.46 -3.74
C HIS A 209 21.80 15.25 -4.58
N PHE A 210 22.11 16.51 -4.93
CA PHE A 210 21.24 17.35 -5.76
C PHE A 210 21.54 17.14 -7.25
N PRO A 211 20.64 16.52 -8.04
CA PRO A 211 20.83 16.37 -9.48
C PRO A 211 20.76 17.71 -10.23
N ILE A 212 21.86 18.06 -10.88
CA ILE A 212 21.89 19.01 -12.00
C ILE A 212 22.08 18.21 -13.28
N GLY A 213 21.26 18.50 -14.28
CA GLY A 213 21.20 17.77 -15.53
C GLY A 213 20.93 18.66 -16.75
N CYS A 214 20.90 18.02 -17.92
CA CYS A 214 20.73 18.67 -19.20
C CYS A 214 19.93 17.77 -20.16
N ALA A 215 19.01 18.35 -20.92
CA ALA A 215 18.23 17.69 -21.96
C ALA A 215 19.12 17.23 -23.14
N VAL A 216 18.68 16.17 -23.83
CA VAL A 216 19.44 15.52 -24.91
C VAL A 216 18.54 14.94 -25.98
N ALA A 217 19.04 14.95 -27.22
CA ALA A 217 18.39 14.32 -28.36
C ALA A 217 19.17 13.11 -28.89
N ALA A 218 18.52 12.32 -29.75
CA ALA A 218 19.09 11.15 -30.43
C ALA A 218 20.39 11.43 -31.23
N THR A 219 20.72 12.70 -31.49
CA THR A 219 22.01 13.08 -32.10
C THR A 219 23.21 12.64 -31.28
N ILE A 220 23.07 12.45 -29.95
CA ILE A 220 24.16 11.98 -29.09
C ILE A 220 24.64 10.56 -29.44
N LEU A 221 23.76 9.67 -29.91
CA LEU A 221 24.10 8.28 -30.19
C LEU A 221 25.18 8.12 -31.27
N ASN A 222 25.25 9.06 -32.22
CA ASN A 222 26.12 8.99 -33.40
C ASN A 222 27.15 10.14 -33.46
N ASN A 223 27.33 10.89 -32.36
CA ASN A 223 28.23 12.04 -32.32
C ASN A 223 29.17 11.94 -31.10
N ILE A 224 30.41 11.51 -31.35
CA ILE A 224 31.42 11.29 -30.30
C ILE A 224 31.79 12.59 -29.55
N ASP A 225 31.78 13.74 -30.24
CA ASP A 225 32.08 15.02 -29.61
C ASP A 225 30.95 15.45 -28.66
N TYR A 226 29.69 15.15 -28.99
CA TYR A 226 28.55 15.34 -28.08
C TYR A 226 28.64 14.41 -26.86
N GLN A 227 29.01 13.13 -27.07
CA GLN A 227 29.20 12.16 -25.98
C GLN A 227 30.29 12.66 -25.02
N ASN A 228 31.46 13.04 -25.54
CA ASN A 228 32.58 13.58 -24.76
C ASN A 228 32.20 14.88 -24.02
N TRP A 229 31.52 15.81 -24.70
CA TRP A 229 31.06 17.08 -24.15
C TRP A 229 30.05 16.91 -23.01
N PHE A 230 29.13 15.96 -23.12
CA PHE A 230 28.11 15.72 -22.10
C PHE A 230 28.70 15.02 -20.87
N THR A 231 29.41 13.90 -21.10
CA THR A 231 29.89 13.00 -20.04
C THR A 231 30.99 13.63 -19.18
N SER A 232 31.87 14.44 -19.76
CA SER A 232 32.93 15.12 -19.02
C SER A 232 32.43 16.15 -18.00
N ARG A 233 31.31 16.83 -18.28
CA ARG A 233 30.75 17.88 -17.40
C ARG A 233 30.32 17.37 -16.03
N GLY A 234 29.79 16.15 -15.95
CA GLY A 234 29.27 15.58 -14.70
C GLY A 234 27.82 15.94 -14.39
N PHE A 235 26.98 16.08 -15.42
CA PHE A 235 25.53 16.07 -15.23
C PHE A 235 25.11 14.75 -14.56
N ALA A 236 24.40 14.84 -13.43
CA ALA A 236 23.94 13.68 -12.67
C ALA A 236 22.66 13.07 -13.27
N ALA A 237 21.91 13.87 -14.04
CA ALA A 237 20.66 13.47 -14.67
C ALA A 237 20.50 14.04 -16.10
N THR A 238 19.54 13.49 -16.84
CA THR A 238 19.15 13.93 -18.18
C THR A 238 17.66 13.65 -18.44
N THR A 239 17.14 14.16 -19.56
CA THR A 239 15.78 13.94 -20.06
C THR A 239 15.83 14.02 -21.59
N PHE A 240 14.94 13.35 -22.32
CA PHE A 240 15.03 13.30 -23.78
C PHE A 240 14.10 14.31 -24.46
N ASP A 241 14.60 15.09 -25.43
CA ASP A 241 13.87 16.16 -26.13
C ASP A 241 12.47 15.70 -26.60
N ASN A 242 12.45 14.55 -27.28
CA ASN A 242 11.26 13.98 -27.93
C ASN A 242 11.15 12.46 -27.80
N GLU A 243 12.25 11.77 -27.57
CA GLU A 243 12.44 10.37 -27.93
C GLU A 243 11.60 9.39 -27.10
N MET A 244 11.10 9.80 -25.94
CA MET A 244 10.13 9.03 -25.13
C MET A 244 8.67 9.48 -25.31
N LYS A 245 8.38 10.63 -25.95
CA LYS A 245 7.02 11.17 -26.12
C LYS A 245 6.16 10.26 -26.98
N TRP A 246 4.84 10.29 -26.77
CA TRP A 246 3.89 9.35 -27.40
C TRP A 246 3.94 9.44 -28.93
N TYR A 247 3.98 10.66 -29.50
CA TYR A 247 4.07 10.85 -30.95
C TYR A 247 5.40 10.39 -31.58
N PHE A 248 6.46 10.23 -30.78
CA PHE A 248 7.73 9.70 -31.27
C PHE A 248 7.69 8.17 -31.31
N THR A 249 7.13 7.56 -30.26
CA THR A 249 7.20 6.12 -29.99
C THR A 249 6.02 5.30 -30.51
N GLU A 250 4.85 5.90 -30.79
CA GLU A 250 3.69 5.20 -31.39
C GLU A 250 3.01 6.07 -32.48
N GLN A 251 3.72 6.33 -33.58
CA GLN A 251 3.22 7.17 -34.69
C GLN A 251 1.95 6.61 -35.35
N SER A 252 1.72 5.29 -35.28
CA SER A 252 0.51 4.61 -35.74
C SER A 252 0.04 3.64 -34.66
N GLN A 253 -1.27 3.55 -34.45
CA GLN A 253 -1.89 2.78 -33.37
C GLN A 253 -1.44 1.31 -33.38
N GLY A 254 -0.89 0.84 -32.25
CA GLY A 254 -0.35 -0.52 -32.09
C GLY A 254 0.98 -0.76 -32.80
N HIS A 255 1.69 0.27 -33.26
CA HIS A 255 3.00 0.18 -33.90
C HIS A 255 4.03 0.99 -33.11
N GLU A 256 4.45 0.40 -31.99
CA GLU A 256 5.43 0.98 -31.07
C GLU A 256 6.87 0.80 -31.58
N ASN A 257 7.70 1.83 -31.48
CA ASN A 257 9.13 1.78 -31.79
C ASN A 257 9.95 2.50 -30.71
N TYR A 258 10.66 1.70 -29.91
CA TYR A 258 11.51 2.16 -28.81
C TYR A 258 13.02 2.12 -29.12
N THR A 259 13.41 1.77 -30.34
CA THR A 259 14.83 1.52 -30.72
C THR A 259 15.79 2.66 -30.35
N ILE A 260 15.32 3.91 -30.47
CA ILE A 260 16.11 5.11 -30.17
C ILE A 260 16.17 5.41 -28.66
N PRO A 261 15.04 5.56 -27.93
CA PRO A 261 15.10 5.77 -26.47
C PRO A 261 15.75 4.60 -25.73
N ASP A 262 15.62 3.35 -26.18
CA ASP A 262 16.34 2.19 -25.64
C ASP A 262 17.86 2.39 -25.69
N ALA A 263 18.38 2.77 -26.86
CA ALA A 263 19.81 3.04 -27.05
C ALA A 263 20.30 4.26 -26.23
N MET A 264 19.46 5.28 -26.06
CA MET A 264 19.79 6.44 -25.22
C MET A 264 19.82 6.07 -23.73
N VAL A 265 18.84 5.33 -23.22
CA VAL A 265 18.83 4.82 -21.84
C VAL A 265 20.08 3.97 -21.58
N ALA A 266 20.41 3.04 -22.47
CA ALA A 266 21.62 2.23 -22.36
C ALA A 266 22.92 3.07 -22.33
N PHE A 267 23.01 4.10 -23.19
CA PHE A 267 24.15 5.03 -23.20
C PHE A 267 24.30 5.79 -21.88
N PHE A 268 23.22 6.36 -21.33
CA PHE A 268 23.30 7.13 -20.07
C PHE A 268 23.54 6.24 -18.85
N LYS A 269 22.95 5.03 -18.82
CA LYS A 269 23.23 4.00 -17.80
C LYS A 269 24.71 3.62 -17.77
N GLN A 270 25.33 3.42 -18.93
CA GLN A 270 26.77 3.13 -19.04
C GLN A 270 27.65 4.24 -18.42
N HIS A 271 27.21 5.49 -18.48
CA HIS A 271 27.92 6.65 -17.95
C HIS A 271 27.47 7.10 -16.55
N GLY A 272 26.60 6.33 -15.89
CA GLY A 272 26.10 6.63 -14.54
C GLY A 272 25.15 7.84 -14.46
N VAL A 273 24.61 8.30 -15.59
CA VAL A 273 23.70 9.45 -15.67
C VAL A 273 22.26 8.95 -15.55
N SER A 274 21.48 9.57 -14.65
CA SER A 274 20.10 9.16 -14.39
C SER A 274 19.13 9.76 -15.42
N VAL A 275 18.18 8.99 -15.95
CA VAL A 275 17.21 9.48 -16.95
C VAL A 275 15.87 9.85 -16.30
N ARG A 276 15.28 10.99 -16.65
CA ARG A 276 13.85 11.29 -16.42
C ARG A 276 13.04 10.87 -17.65
N GLY A 277 11.95 10.16 -17.43
CA GLY A 277 11.01 9.77 -18.49
C GLY A 277 10.06 10.92 -18.84
N HIS A 278 10.23 11.49 -20.03
CA HIS A 278 9.48 12.66 -20.48
C HIS A 278 8.91 12.42 -21.90
N CYS A 279 7.60 12.25 -22.10
CA CYS A 279 6.51 12.13 -21.13
C CYS A 279 5.56 10.98 -21.53
N ILE A 280 4.77 10.48 -20.56
CA ILE A 280 3.83 9.38 -20.82
C ILE A 280 2.68 9.91 -21.68
N TYR A 281 2.06 10.99 -21.22
CA TYR A 281 0.98 11.73 -21.88
C TYR A 281 1.24 13.25 -21.87
N TRP A 282 0.57 13.96 -22.78
CA TRP A 282 0.53 15.42 -22.84
C TRP A 282 -0.94 15.86 -22.85
N ALA A 283 -1.35 16.72 -21.93
CA ALA A 283 -2.76 17.10 -21.77
C ALA A 283 -3.25 18.10 -22.84
N ASP A 284 -2.36 18.75 -23.58
CA ASP A 284 -2.73 19.54 -24.74
C ASP A 284 -3.10 18.65 -25.94
N GLY A 285 -4.32 18.82 -26.44
CA GLY A 285 -4.80 18.14 -27.64
C GLY A 285 -3.94 18.40 -28.89
N LYS A 286 -3.16 19.50 -28.96
CA LYS A 286 -2.31 19.83 -30.12
C LYS A 286 -1.22 18.79 -30.36
N TYR A 287 -0.52 18.35 -29.30
CA TYR A 287 0.56 17.36 -29.37
C TYR A 287 0.09 15.90 -29.44
N ASN A 288 -1.19 15.63 -29.14
CA ASN A 288 -1.75 14.28 -29.28
C ASN A 288 -1.85 13.85 -30.76
N LEU A 289 -1.62 12.57 -31.03
CA LEU A 289 -1.66 12.01 -32.38
C LEU A 289 -3.04 12.14 -33.03
N ALA A 290 -3.09 12.22 -34.37
CA ALA A 290 -4.35 12.31 -35.11
C ALA A 290 -5.28 11.11 -34.85
N TRP A 291 -4.72 9.90 -34.71
CA TRP A 291 -5.49 8.71 -34.36
C TRP A 291 -6.01 8.76 -32.91
N VAL A 292 -5.18 9.14 -31.93
CA VAL A 292 -5.59 9.33 -30.51
C VAL A 292 -6.73 10.34 -30.39
N LYS A 293 -6.67 11.46 -31.14
CA LYS A 293 -7.75 12.45 -31.22
C LYS A 293 -9.05 11.89 -31.80
N ALA A 294 -8.98 10.90 -32.70
CA ALA A 294 -10.17 10.31 -33.34
C ALA A 294 -10.86 9.22 -32.50
N LEU A 295 -10.17 8.55 -31.56
CA LEU A 295 -10.74 7.42 -30.81
C LEU A 295 -11.94 7.82 -29.92
N PRO A 296 -13.01 7.02 -29.85
CA PRO A 296 -14.09 7.20 -28.86
C PRO A 296 -13.59 6.89 -27.43
N PRO A 297 -14.26 7.38 -26.37
CA PRO A 297 -13.77 7.30 -24.97
C PRO A 297 -13.25 5.94 -24.51
N ARG A 298 -13.96 4.84 -24.81
CA ARG A 298 -13.52 3.48 -24.41
C ARG A 298 -12.23 3.05 -25.11
N GLU A 299 -12.07 3.41 -26.38
CA GLU A 299 -10.87 3.08 -27.15
C GLU A 299 -9.71 4.01 -26.82
N LEU A 300 -9.99 5.29 -26.52
CA LEU A 300 -9.02 6.23 -25.97
C LEU A 300 -8.48 5.73 -24.62
N LEU A 301 -9.34 5.22 -23.73
CA LEU A 301 -8.92 4.59 -22.49
C LEU A 301 -8.05 3.36 -22.76
N ASN A 302 -8.48 2.44 -23.63
CA ASN A 302 -7.68 1.27 -23.98
C ASN A 302 -6.32 1.62 -24.64
N ALA A 303 -6.25 2.71 -25.41
CA ALA A 303 -5.01 3.23 -25.96
C ALA A 303 -4.13 3.82 -24.86
N ALA A 304 -4.70 4.63 -23.96
CA ALA A 304 -3.98 5.20 -22.83
C ALA A 304 -3.41 4.11 -21.91
N ILE A 305 -4.21 3.13 -21.49
CA ILE A 305 -3.79 2.03 -20.60
C ILE A 305 -2.68 1.18 -21.24
N ARG A 306 -2.75 0.89 -22.55
CA ARG A 306 -1.65 0.20 -23.25
C ARG A 306 -0.40 1.07 -23.34
N ARG A 307 -0.53 2.37 -23.63
CA ARG A 307 0.58 3.33 -23.70
C ARG A 307 1.36 3.39 -22.39
N ILE A 308 0.69 3.62 -21.26
CA ILE A 308 1.36 3.69 -19.95
C ILE A 308 1.96 2.34 -19.56
N GLY A 309 1.21 1.25 -19.78
CA GLY A 309 1.68 -0.12 -19.56
C GLY A 309 2.95 -0.45 -20.34
N SER A 310 3.02 -0.12 -21.64
CA SER A 310 4.18 -0.41 -22.47
C SER A 310 5.38 0.47 -22.14
N VAL A 311 5.20 1.79 -22.05
CA VAL A 311 6.33 2.71 -21.84
C VAL A 311 6.94 2.59 -20.45
N MET A 312 6.13 2.36 -19.40
CA MET A 312 6.67 2.24 -18.04
C MET A 312 7.24 0.85 -17.78
N SER A 313 6.55 -0.24 -18.13
CA SER A 313 7.08 -1.60 -17.91
C SER A 313 8.38 -1.87 -18.67
N ARG A 314 8.67 -1.08 -19.72
CA ARG A 314 9.92 -1.12 -20.49
C ARG A 314 11.10 -0.43 -19.80
N TYR A 315 10.84 0.61 -19.00
CA TYR A 315 11.87 1.46 -18.39
C TYR A 315 11.78 1.51 -16.85
N ALA A 316 11.00 0.62 -16.23
CA ALA A 316 10.83 0.56 -14.78
C ALA A 316 12.18 0.34 -14.08
N GLY A 317 12.59 1.27 -13.21
CA GLY A 317 13.91 1.25 -12.57
C GLY A 317 15.10 1.60 -13.48
N GLU A 318 14.86 1.91 -14.76
CA GLU A 318 15.85 2.49 -15.69
C GLU A 318 15.77 4.02 -15.72
N VAL A 319 14.67 4.60 -15.22
CA VAL A 319 14.47 6.05 -15.04
C VAL A 319 14.23 6.40 -13.57
N ILE A 320 14.58 7.62 -13.17
CA ILE A 320 14.41 8.14 -11.80
C ILE A 320 13.13 8.97 -11.61
N ALA A 321 12.40 9.24 -12.69
CA ALA A 321 11.21 10.09 -12.68
C ALA A 321 10.33 9.85 -13.91
N TRP A 322 9.04 10.17 -13.80
CA TRP A 322 8.11 10.23 -14.92
C TRP A 322 7.28 11.51 -14.92
N ASP A 323 7.33 12.26 -16.01
CA ASP A 323 6.33 13.28 -16.33
C ASP A 323 5.08 12.56 -16.85
N VAL A 324 4.12 12.31 -15.95
CA VAL A 324 2.98 11.41 -16.22
C VAL A 324 1.96 12.06 -17.14
N VAL A 325 1.49 13.26 -16.79
CA VAL A 325 0.63 14.08 -17.65
C VAL A 325 1.22 15.48 -17.74
N ASN A 326 1.84 15.79 -18.88
CA ASN A 326 2.43 17.10 -19.13
C ASN A 326 1.34 18.16 -19.33
N GLU A 327 1.50 19.34 -18.73
CA GLU A 327 0.67 20.54 -18.88
C GLU A 327 -0.80 20.35 -18.46
N ASN A 328 -1.02 19.60 -17.37
CA ASN A 328 -2.36 19.23 -16.90
C ASN A 328 -3.05 20.26 -15.98
N VAL A 329 -2.38 21.37 -15.65
CA VAL A 329 -3.02 22.55 -15.04
C VAL A 329 -3.63 23.42 -16.13
N HIS A 330 -2.92 23.63 -17.24
CA HIS A 330 -3.42 24.37 -18.41
C HIS A 330 -4.47 23.59 -19.22
N PHE A 331 -4.23 22.30 -19.50
CA PHE A 331 -5.01 21.54 -20.50
C PHE A 331 -5.62 20.25 -19.94
N HIS A 332 -6.75 19.82 -20.52
CA HIS A 332 -7.66 18.83 -19.93
C HIS A 332 -8.15 17.76 -20.95
N PHE A 333 -7.38 17.47 -22.02
CA PHE A 333 -7.79 16.57 -23.11
C PHE A 333 -8.25 15.17 -22.66
N PHE A 334 -7.70 14.65 -21.56
CA PHE A 334 -8.10 13.34 -21.04
C PHE A 334 -9.34 13.45 -20.16
N GLU A 335 -9.46 14.47 -19.34
CA GLU A 335 -10.60 14.72 -18.46
C GLU A 335 -11.88 15.03 -19.22
N GLU A 336 -11.79 15.81 -20.31
CA GLU A 336 -12.90 16.13 -21.21
C GLU A 336 -13.46 14.88 -21.92
N ARG A 337 -12.63 13.85 -22.12
CA ARG A 337 -12.95 12.69 -22.96
C ARG A 337 -13.14 11.38 -22.18
N LEU A 338 -12.57 11.27 -20.99
CA LEU A 338 -12.61 10.09 -20.11
C LEU A 338 -13.24 10.39 -18.72
N GLY A 339 -13.51 11.66 -18.40
CA GLY A 339 -14.04 12.10 -17.11
C GLY A 339 -12.97 12.69 -16.17
N GLN A 340 -13.40 13.53 -15.23
CA GLN A 340 -12.53 14.39 -14.41
C GLN A 340 -11.40 13.67 -13.64
N ASN A 341 -11.55 12.37 -13.35
CA ASN A 341 -10.56 11.58 -12.61
C ASN A 341 -9.51 10.89 -13.51
N ALA A 342 -9.52 11.13 -14.84
CA ALA A 342 -8.67 10.43 -15.81
C ALA A 342 -7.17 10.51 -15.45
N SER A 343 -6.64 11.72 -15.27
CA SER A 343 -5.24 11.94 -14.90
C SER A 343 -4.93 11.35 -13.53
N ALA A 344 -5.83 11.45 -12.55
CA ALA A 344 -5.62 10.89 -11.21
C ALA A 344 -5.49 9.34 -11.24
N MET A 345 -6.28 8.68 -12.08
CA MET A 345 -6.13 7.25 -12.38
C MET A 345 -4.80 6.94 -13.09
N PHE A 346 -4.34 7.80 -14.01
CA PHE A 346 -3.03 7.65 -14.65
C PHE A 346 -1.87 7.78 -13.65
N TYR A 347 -1.91 8.72 -12.71
CA TYR A 347 -0.93 8.80 -11.61
C TYR A 347 -0.93 7.53 -10.76
N LYS A 348 -2.11 6.98 -10.43
CA LYS A 348 -2.23 5.71 -9.70
C LYS A 348 -1.58 4.55 -10.45
N ILE A 349 -1.79 4.46 -11.76
CA ILE A 349 -1.21 3.41 -12.61
C ILE A 349 0.29 3.63 -12.80
N ALA A 350 0.76 4.87 -12.87
CA ALA A 350 2.18 5.18 -12.99
C ALA A 350 2.95 4.75 -11.73
N ALA A 351 2.46 5.16 -10.56
CA ALA A 351 2.91 4.70 -9.25
C ALA A 351 2.54 3.23 -8.91
N ALA A 352 2.07 2.47 -9.91
CA ALA A 352 1.86 1.03 -9.87
C ALA A 352 2.67 0.27 -10.94
N LEU A 353 3.46 0.98 -11.76
CA LEU A 353 4.34 0.40 -12.78
C LEU A 353 5.82 0.70 -12.54
N ASP A 354 6.15 1.82 -11.88
CA ASP A 354 7.50 2.11 -11.38
C ASP A 354 7.42 2.63 -9.94
N GLN A 355 8.21 2.05 -9.03
CA GLN A 355 8.20 2.31 -7.58
C GLN A 355 9.38 3.20 -7.15
N GLN A 356 10.38 3.31 -8.04
CA GLN A 356 11.65 3.99 -7.80
C GLN A 356 11.64 5.36 -8.52
N ALA A 357 10.95 5.45 -9.65
CA ALA A 357 10.70 6.72 -10.31
C ALA A 357 9.76 7.61 -9.48
N THR A 358 10.14 8.87 -9.32
CA THR A 358 9.24 9.90 -8.77
C THR A 358 8.21 10.34 -9.82
N MET A 359 6.93 10.38 -9.47
CA MET A 359 5.89 10.87 -10.37
C MET A 359 5.86 12.41 -10.37
N PHE A 360 5.79 13.03 -11.55
CA PHE A 360 5.72 14.47 -11.72
C PHE A 360 4.40 14.93 -12.32
N LEU A 361 3.83 15.99 -11.75
CA LEU A 361 3.02 16.97 -12.46
C LEU A 361 4.01 17.99 -13.05
N ASN A 362 4.00 18.21 -14.36
CA ASN A 362 5.01 19.02 -15.05
C ASN A 362 4.35 20.09 -15.92
N GLU A 363 4.74 21.35 -15.76
CA GLU A 363 3.92 22.50 -16.17
C GLU A 363 4.76 23.78 -16.33
N TYR A 364 4.38 24.68 -17.26
CA TYR A 364 5.10 25.94 -17.55
C TYR A 364 4.43 27.18 -16.92
N ASN A 365 5.05 28.35 -17.11
CA ASN A 365 4.58 29.70 -16.73
C ASN A 365 4.35 29.99 -15.24
N THR A 366 4.19 28.97 -14.39
CA THR A 366 3.86 29.07 -12.95
C THR A 366 4.79 30.03 -12.20
N SER A 367 6.10 29.97 -12.51
CA SER A 367 7.16 30.80 -11.93
C SER A 367 7.69 31.86 -12.90
N GLU A 368 7.41 31.69 -14.20
CA GLU A 368 7.98 32.45 -15.30
C GLU A 368 7.15 33.67 -15.70
N CYS A 369 5.82 33.56 -15.65
CA CYS A 369 4.88 34.59 -16.11
C CYS A 369 3.81 34.89 -15.04
N PRO A 370 3.97 35.95 -14.21
CA PRO A 370 2.96 36.31 -13.21
C PRO A 370 1.64 36.78 -13.83
N GLU A 371 1.62 37.16 -15.10
CA GLU A 371 0.41 37.47 -15.86
C GLU A 371 -0.43 36.24 -16.25
N ASP A 372 0.12 35.02 -16.22
CA ASP A 372 -0.59 33.81 -16.62
C ASP A 372 -1.57 33.33 -15.53
N MET A 373 -2.83 33.74 -15.70
CA MET A 373 -3.90 33.46 -14.73
C MET A 373 -4.40 32.02 -14.76
N ASP A 374 -3.99 31.18 -15.72
CA ASP A 374 -4.40 29.79 -15.80
C ASP A 374 -3.48 28.80 -15.07
N VAL A 375 -2.30 29.26 -14.66
CA VAL A 375 -1.29 28.39 -14.03
C VAL A 375 -0.69 28.95 -12.73
N ILE A 376 -1.36 29.94 -12.11
CA ILE A 376 -0.95 30.51 -10.83
C ILE A 376 -0.72 29.42 -9.75
N PRO A 377 0.18 29.60 -8.77
CA PRO A 377 0.53 28.55 -7.80
C PRO A 377 -0.68 27.89 -7.09
N SER A 378 -1.75 28.65 -6.82
CA SER A 378 -3.00 28.11 -6.25
C SER A 378 -3.74 27.14 -7.18
N LYS A 379 -3.71 27.33 -8.51
CA LYS A 379 -4.28 26.39 -9.50
C LYS A 379 -3.44 25.13 -9.61
N TYR A 380 -2.12 25.26 -9.58
CA TYR A 380 -1.19 24.12 -9.54
C TYR A 380 -1.45 23.23 -8.31
N ILE A 381 -1.54 23.85 -7.13
CA ILE A 381 -1.87 23.14 -5.88
C ILE A 381 -3.26 22.49 -5.96
N GLN A 382 -4.26 23.18 -6.50
CA GLN A 382 -5.59 22.59 -6.70
C GLN A 382 -5.55 21.35 -7.62
N ARG A 383 -4.72 21.32 -8.66
CA ARG A 383 -4.54 20.15 -9.53
C ARG A 383 -3.82 19.00 -8.80
N LEU A 384 -2.79 19.29 -8.01
CA LEU A 384 -2.13 18.32 -7.12
C LEU A 384 -3.12 17.70 -6.12
N GLU A 385 -3.94 18.53 -5.47
CA GLU A 385 -4.98 18.10 -4.52
C GLU A 385 -6.06 17.26 -5.19
N GLN A 386 -6.51 17.64 -6.40
CA GLN A 386 -7.44 16.83 -7.21
C GLN A 386 -6.86 15.43 -7.49
N ILE A 387 -5.61 15.34 -7.94
CA ILE A 387 -4.94 14.06 -8.22
C ILE A 387 -4.81 13.20 -6.96
N ARG A 388 -4.44 13.81 -5.82
CA ARG A 388 -4.28 13.10 -4.53
C ARG A 388 -5.60 12.77 -3.83
N SER A 389 -6.71 13.41 -4.19
CA SER A 389 -8.05 13.10 -3.67
C SER A 389 -8.65 11.79 -4.23
N PHE A 390 -8.02 11.20 -5.24
CA PHE A 390 -8.45 9.94 -5.85
C PHE A 390 -8.03 8.73 -5.00
N PRO A 391 -8.92 7.74 -4.75
CA PRO A 391 -8.62 6.63 -3.83
C PRO A 391 -7.36 5.82 -4.19
N GLY A 392 -6.39 5.80 -3.29
CA GLY A 392 -5.06 5.21 -3.47
C GLY A 392 -3.95 6.22 -3.80
N ASN A 393 -4.26 7.51 -3.98
CA ASN A 393 -3.28 8.57 -4.25
C ASN A 393 -3.03 9.48 -3.03
N GLU A 394 -3.71 9.26 -1.90
CA GLU A 394 -3.74 10.17 -0.75
C GLU A 394 -2.34 10.42 -0.19
N ASN A 395 -1.51 9.38 -0.11
CA ASN A 395 -0.13 9.42 0.37
C ASN A 395 0.91 9.54 -0.76
N MET A 396 0.50 9.66 -2.02
CA MET A 396 1.42 9.71 -3.16
C MET A 396 2.29 10.97 -3.14
N VAL A 397 3.61 10.78 -3.22
CA VAL A 397 4.56 11.87 -3.45
C VAL A 397 4.55 12.18 -4.94
N ILE A 398 3.99 13.34 -5.29
CA ILE A 398 3.94 13.85 -6.66
C ILE A 398 4.77 15.13 -6.70
N ALA A 399 5.92 15.05 -7.36
CA ALA A 399 6.82 16.18 -7.52
C ALA A 399 6.23 17.23 -8.48
N LEU A 400 6.61 18.48 -8.23
CA LEU A 400 6.16 19.66 -8.96
C LEU A 400 7.28 20.05 -9.94
N GLY A 401 7.08 19.70 -11.21
CA GLY A 401 7.92 20.11 -12.31
C GLY A 401 7.52 21.49 -12.79
N LEU A 402 8.42 22.45 -12.58
CA LEU A 402 8.36 23.77 -13.18
C LEU A 402 9.22 23.70 -14.44
N GLN A 403 8.60 23.77 -15.63
CA GLN A 403 9.36 23.72 -16.88
C GLN A 403 10.44 24.81 -16.88
N GLY A 404 10.09 26.06 -16.56
CA GLY A 404 11.07 27.12 -16.39
C GLY A 404 11.49 27.74 -17.71
N HIS A 405 10.55 27.92 -18.64
CA HIS A 405 10.81 28.53 -19.94
C HIS A 405 10.76 30.06 -19.87
N PHE A 406 11.77 30.72 -19.32
CA PHE A 406 11.73 32.19 -19.13
C PHE A 406 11.92 32.95 -20.45
N ASP A 407 10.85 33.30 -21.16
CA ASP A 407 10.91 34.11 -22.39
C ASP A 407 11.32 35.58 -22.14
N SER A 408 10.98 36.12 -20.98
CA SER A 408 11.31 37.49 -20.55
C SER A 408 12.29 37.52 -19.36
N ASN A 409 12.80 38.70 -19.01
CA ASN A 409 13.64 38.93 -17.83
C ASN A 409 13.04 38.27 -16.56
N PRO A 410 13.75 37.33 -15.90
CA PRO A 410 13.19 36.60 -14.75
C PRO A 410 12.89 37.48 -13.53
N ASN A 411 11.68 37.34 -12.98
CA ASN A 411 11.25 38.05 -11.77
C ASN A 411 11.63 37.27 -10.50
N LEU A 412 12.90 37.34 -10.08
CA LEU A 412 13.46 36.60 -8.93
C LEU A 412 12.59 36.57 -7.66
N PRO A 413 12.00 37.68 -7.16
CA PRO A 413 11.17 37.63 -5.95
C PRO A 413 9.80 36.97 -6.20
N TYR A 414 9.25 37.02 -7.43
CA TYR A 414 8.07 36.23 -7.79
C TYR A 414 8.40 34.73 -7.88
N ILE A 415 9.54 34.36 -8.48
CA ILE A 415 10.04 32.98 -8.50
C ILE A 415 10.17 32.44 -7.06
N ARG A 416 10.83 33.17 -6.16
CA ARG A 416 10.94 32.76 -4.74
C ARG A 416 9.57 32.65 -4.07
N ALA A 417 8.65 33.58 -4.32
CA ALA A 417 7.30 33.51 -3.76
C ALA A 417 6.52 32.28 -4.25
N CYS A 418 6.65 31.89 -5.52
CA CYS A 418 6.08 30.67 -6.05
C CYS A 418 6.71 29.42 -5.41
N LEU A 419 8.03 29.39 -5.26
CA LEU A 419 8.75 28.30 -4.61
C LEU A 419 8.38 28.15 -3.12
N ASP A 420 8.16 29.25 -2.40
CA ASP A 420 7.66 29.22 -1.01
C ASP A 420 6.22 28.70 -0.93
N ILE A 421 5.31 29.18 -1.79
CA ILE A 421 3.90 28.73 -1.84
C ILE A 421 3.82 27.24 -2.17
N LEU A 422 4.48 26.80 -3.23
CA LEU A 422 4.52 25.41 -3.64
C LEU A 422 5.26 24.54 -2.62
N GLY A 423 6.29 25.08 -1.95
CA GLY A 423 7.03 24.44 -0.86
C GLY A 423 6.20 24.18 0.41
N GLU A 424 5.03 24.80 0.57
CA GLU A 424 4.08 24.45 1.63
C GLU A 424 3.26 23.18 1.35
N THR A 425 3.24 22.67 0.11
CA THR A 425 2.70 21.32 -0.19
C THR A 425 3.54 20.19 0.39
N LYS A 426 4.82 20.48 0.71
CA LYS A 426 5.88 19.52 1.10
C LYS A 426 6.23 18.49 0.02
N MET A 427 5.81 18.70 -1.22
CA MET A 427 6.27 17.92 -2.37
C MET A 427 7.65 18.41 -2.88
N PRO A 428 8.46 17.52 -3.50
CA PRO A 428 9.67 17.94 -4.21
C PRO A 428 9.34 18.92 -5.34
N ILE A 429 10.12 20.00 -5.48
CA ILE A 429 10.08 20.87 -6.65
C ILE A 429 11.32 20.61 -7.52
N TRP A 430 11.17 20.52 -8.83
CA TRP A 430 12.30 20.56 -9.76
C TRP A 430 12.06 21.64 -10.81
N PHE A 431 13.16 22.24 -11.29
CA PHE A 431 13.17 22.86 -12.60
C PHE A 431 13.45 21.77 -13.63
N THR A 432 12.58 21.57 -14.61
CA THR A 432 12.53 20.34 -15.43
C THR A 432 12.90 20.54 -16.90
N GLU A 433 12.67 21.73 -17.45
CA GLU A 433 12.90 22.07 -18.86
C GLU A 433 13.54 23.48 -18.97
N PHE A 434 14.43 23.81 -18.03
CA PHE A 434 14.76 25.20 -17.72
C PHE A 434 15.65 25.87 -18.78
N ASP A 435 15.17 27.00 -19.31
CA ASP A 435 15.88 27.86 -20.25
C ASP A 435 15.62 29.36 -20.00
N ILE A 436 16.44 30.19 -20.65
CA ILE A 436 16.34 31.65 -20.61
C ILE A 436 16.26 32.17 -22.05
N GLY A 437 15.39 33.16 -22.28
CA GLY A 437 15.24 33.87 -23.55
C GLY A 437 16.53 34.52 -24.06
N ARG A 438 16.56 34.80 -25.37
CA ARG A 438 17.73 35.36 -26.05
C ARG A 438 17.92 36.84 -25.70
N GLY A 439 19.15 37.22 -25.37
CA GLY A 439 19.52 38.62 -25.15
C GLY A 439 20.89 38.77 -24.48
N PRO A 440 21.38 40.01 -24.31
CA PRO A 440 22.75 40.27 -23.83
C PRO A 440 22.99 39.76 -22.40
N ASN A 441 21.92 39.67 -21.60
CA ASN A 441 21.99 39.25 -20.19
C ASN A 441 21.65 37.76 -19.98
N GLN A 442 21.47 36.95 -21.06
CA GLN A 442 21.02 35.55 -20.97
C GLN A 442 21.84 34.71 -19.97
N ALA A 443 23.16 34.92 -19.91
CA ALA A 443 24.05 34.23 -18.97
C ALA A 443 23.95 34.75 -17.51
N GLU A 444 23.71 36.05 -17.29
CA GLU A 444 23.45 36.58 -15.93
C GLU A 444 22.13 36.03 -15.39
N TYR A 445 21.06 36.08 -16.19
CA TYR A 445 19.74 35.58 -15.81
C TYR A 445 19.74 34.06 -15.60
N LEU A 446 20.50 33.30 -16.39
CA LEU A 446 20.74 31.87 -16.16
C LEU A 446 21.38 31.64 -14.78
N GLU A 447 22.44 32.38 -14.44
CA GLU A 447 23.08 32.28 -13.13
C GLU A 447 22.13 32.70 -11.99
N GLU A 448 21.39 33.80 -12.14
CA GLU A 448 20.51 34.30 -11.08
C GLU A 448 19.37 33.31 -10.76
N VAL A 449 18.73 32.72 -11.78
CA VAL A 449 17.68 31.72 -11.57
C VAL A 449 18.24 30.38 -11.08
N MET A 450 19.40 29.93 -11.58
CA MET A 450 20.05 28.72 -11.03
C MET A 450 20.41 28.89 -9.55
N ARG A 451 20.95 30.04 -9.13
CA ARG A 451 21.19 30.34 -7.71
C ARG A 451 19.89 30.30 -6.91
N GLU A 452 18.82 30.90 -7.43
CA GLU A 452 17.53 30.97 -6.75
C GLU A 452 16.98 29.56 -6.50
N ALA A 453 16.83 28.76 -7.56
CA ALA A 453 16.42 27.37 -7.50
C ALA A 453 17.31 26.52 -6.57
N TYR A 454 18.64 26.59 -6.72
CA TYR A 454 19.55 25.79 -5.90
C TYR A 454 19.51 26.18 -4.42
N SER A 455 19.29 27.45 -4.09
CA SER A 455 19.21 27.92 -2.70
C SER A 455 17.93 27.53 -1.96
N HIS A 456 16.84 27.25 -2.67
CA HIS A 456 15.52 27.08 -2.08
C HIS A 456 15.30 25.67 -1.48
N PRO A 457 14.85 25.53 -0.22
CA PRO A 457 14.76 24.24 0.48
C PRO A 457 13.84 23.21 -0.17
N ALA A 458 12.75 23.63 -0.82
CA ALA A 458 11.80 22.72 -1.46
C ALA A 458 12.27 22.21 -2.85
N VAL A 459 13.25 22.88 -3.47
CA VAL A 459 13.80 22.44 -4.76
C VAL A 459 14.78 21.29 -4.53
N GLN A 460 14.70 20.26 -5.37
CA GLN A 460 15.49 19.03 -5.28
C GLN A 460 16.26 18.67 -6.55
N GLY A 461 15.99 19.32 -7.69
CA GLY A 461 16.77 19.14 -8.92
C GLY A 461 16.58 20.24 -9.95
N ILE A 462 17.53 20.34 -10.89
CA ILE A 462 17.48 21.26 -12.04
C ILE A 462 17.90 20.49 -13.30
N ILE A 463 17.05 20.48 -14.32
CA ILE A 463 17.37 20.02 -15.67
C ILE A 463 17.32 21.24 -16.60
N LEU A 464 18.44 21.51 -17.26
CA LEU A 464 18.57 22.55 -18.28
C LEU A 464 18.02 22.06 -19.62
N TRP A 465 17.36 22.93 -20.39
CA TRP A 465 16.82 22.59 -21.73
C TRP A 465 17.46 23.43 -22.86
N PRO A 466 18.78 23.31 -23.09
CA PRO A 466 19.39 23.88 -24.29
C PRO A 466 18.97 23.08 -25.52
N GLY A 467 18.52 23.77 -26.57
CA GLY A 467 17.94 23.06 -27.73
C GLY A 467 18.98 22.32 -28.58
N ASN A 468 18.61 21.09 -28.98
CA ASN A 468 19.25 20.16 -29.93
C ASN A 468 20.57 20.62 -30.62
N VAL A 469 21.70 20.08 -30.15
CA VAL A 469 23.01 20.24 -30.80
C VAL A 469 23.22 19.12 -31.84
N PRO A 470 23.71 19.41 -33.06
CA PRO A 470 24.19 20.70 -33.57
C PRO A 470 23.13 21.58 -34.26
N ARG A 471 21.88 21.11 -34.40
CA ARG A 471 20.89 21.72 -35.33
C ARG A 471 20.44 23.13 -34.94
N GLY A 472 20.15 23.35 -33.66
CA GLY A 472 19.63 24.62 -33.15
C GLY A 472 20.68 25.58 -32.60
N CYS A 473 21.93 25.12 -32.46
CA CYS A 473 23.08 25.88 -31.93
C CYS A 473 24.18 26.11 -32.99
N LYS A 474 23.83 26.01 -34.27
CA LYS A 474 24.63 26.45 -35.43
C LYS A 474 24.91 27.96 -35.38
N SER A 475 25.99 28.42 -36.00
CA SER A 475 26.47 29.82 -35.93
C SER A 475 25.44 30.87 -36.32
N GLU A 476 24.61 30.61 -37.35
CA GLU A 476 23.49 31.48 -37.74
C GLU A 476 22.41 31.61 -36.65
N CYS A 477 22.32 30.65 -35.73
CA CYS A 477 21.47 30.72 -34.53
C CYS A 477 22.18 31.35 -33.32
N LEU A 478 23.41 31.84 -33.42
CA LEU A 478 24.15 32.43 -32.28
C LEU A 478 24.25 33.96 -32.34
N VAL A 479 23.62 34.60 -33.32
CA VAL A 479 23.45 36.06 -33.38
C VAL A 479 22.21 36.50 -32.60
N GLU A 480 22.18 37.78 -32.20
CA GLU A 480 20.98 38.42 -31.67
C GLU A 480 19.97 38.70 -32.80
N PHE A 481 18.68 38.52 -32.50
CA PHE A 481 17.57 38.77 -33.43
C PHE A 481 16.60 39.78 -32.83
N GLN A 482 16.03 40.65 -33.67
CA GLN A 482 14.90 41.50 -33.31
C GLN A 482 13.60 40.81 -33.76
N GLY A 483 12.99 40.06 -32.83
CA GLY A 483 11.82 39.20 -33.09
C GLY A 483 12.16 37.71 -33.01
N ASP A 484 11.24 36.87 -33.51
CA ASP A 484 11.40 35.42 -33.47
C ASP A 484 12.70 34.95 -34.17
N PRO A 485 13.44 34.01 -33.58
CA PRO A 485 14.65 33.48 -34.21
C PRO A 485 14.30 32.64 -35.45
N PRO A 486 15.25 32.45 -36.40
CA PRO A 486 15.02 31.64 -37.59
C PRO A 486 14.53 30.23 -37.26
N GLN A 487 13.67 29.68 -38.12
CA GLN A 487 13.07 28.37 -37.91
C GLN A 487 14.16 27.31 -37.67
N ASN A 488 13.98 26.49 -36.62
CA ASN A 488 14.91 25.51 -36.08
C ASN A 488 16.08 26.06 -35.22
N CYS A 489 16.10 27.34 -34.83
CA CYS A 489 17.04 27.85 -33.81
C CYS A 489 16.55 27.62 -32.37
N SER A 490 17.44 27.23 -31.46
CA SER A 490 17.12 27.01 -30.03
C SER A 490 16.82 28.33 -29.29
N LYS A 491 16.06 28.30 -28.20
CA LYS A 491 15.92 29.45 -27.27
C LYS A 491 17.22 29.71 -26.50
N MET A 492 17.74 28.68 -25.84
CA MET A 492 19.05 28.67 -25.20
C MET A 492 19.97 27.61 -25.83
N CYS A 493 21.27 27.88 -25.81
CA CYS A 493 22.35 26.95 -26.15
C CYS A 493 23.43 27.05 -25.06
N LEU A 494 24.02 25.94 -24.62
CA LEU A 494 25.22 25.96 -23.76
C LEU A 494 26.52 25.96 -24.58
N THR A 495 26.44 25.56 -25.85
CA THR A 495 27.61 25.27 -26.70
C THR A 495 27.26 25.51 -28.17
N ASP A 496 28.26 25.78 -29.02
CA ASP A 496 28.08 25.90 -30.47
C ASP A 496 27.98 24.52 -31.17
N SER A 497 27.75 24.51 -32.48
CA SER A 497 27.69 23.28 -33.29
C SER A 497 28.98 22.46 -33.35
N ASN A 498 30.09 22.96 -32.78
CA ASN A 498 31.40 22.31 -32.68
C ASN A 498 31.74 21.93 -31.22
N PHE A 499 30.75 21.97 -30.31
CA PHE A 499 30.90 21.69 -28.88
C PHE A 499 31.85 22.64 -28.13
N LYS A 500 32.11 23.83 -28.67
CA LYS A 500 32.78 24.93 -27.95
C LYS A 500 31.79 25.61 -27.01
N ASN A 501 32.21 25.93 -25.77
CA ASN A 501 31.36 26.59 -24.79
C ASN A 501 30.86 27.96 -25.26
N LEU A 502 29.65 28.31 -24.81
CA LEU A 502 29.08 29.64 -24.84
C LEU A 502 29.03 30.20 -23.39
N PRO A 503 28.84 31.51 -23.17
CA PRO A 503 28.84 32.10 -21.82
C PRO A 503 27.82 31.48 -20.85
N THR A 504 26.71 30.99 -21.38
CA THR A 504 25.70 30.17 -20.69
C THR A 504 26.26 28.82 -20.22
N GLY A 505 27.03 28.13 -21.06
CA GLY A 505 27.76 26.91 -20.71
C GLY A 505 28.87 27.16 -19.69
N ASP A 506 29.61 28.28 -19.81
CA ASP A 506 30.63 28.68 -18.84
C ASP A 506 30.00 28.95 -17.45
N VAL A 507 28.79 29.52 -17.40
CA VAL A 507 28.00 29.65 -16.16
C VAL A 507 27.64 28.29 -15.57
N VAL A 508 27.15 27.34 -16.37
CA VAL A 508 26.80 25.99 -15.89
C VAL A 508 28.02 25.26 -15.35
N ASP A 509 29.16 25.29 -16.06
CA ASP A 509 30.40 24.64 -15.62
C ASP A 509 30.98 25.28 -14.35
N LYS A 510 30.84 26.61 -14.21
CA LYS A 510 31.19 27.33 -12.97
C LYS A 510 30.33 26.87 -11.79
N LEU A 511 29.02 26.78 -11.96
CA LEU A 511 28.09 26.40 -10.88
C LEU A 511 28.20 24.92 -10.50
N LEU A 512 28.38 24.02 -11.48
CA LEU A 512 28.70 22.61 -11.21
C LEU A 512 29.98 22.47 -10.37
N LYS A 513 31.00 23.29 -10.63
CA LYS A 513 32.26 23.32 -9.84
C LYS A 513 32.11 24.00 -8.48
N GLU A 514 31.19 24.96 -8.33
CA GLU A 514 30.90 25.64 -7.07
C GLU A 514 30.12 24.74 -6.09
N TRP A 515 29.30 23.83 -6.61
CA TRP A 515 28.29 23.09 -5.84
C TRP A 515 28.53 21.58 -5.72
N THR A 516 29.52 21.04 -6.43
CA THR A 516 29.86 19.61 -6.42
C THR A 516 31.38 19.40 -6.45
N ARG A 517 31.83 18.16 -6.22
CA ARG A 517 33.23 17.72 -6.45
C ARG A 517 34.29 18.48 -5.64
N GLU A 518 33.91 19.00 -4.47
CA GLU A 518 34.86 19.52 -3.48
C GLU A 518 35.79 18.37 -3.04
N ARG A 519 37.10 18.59 -3.19
CA ARG A 519 38.15 17.72 -2.65
C ARG A 519 38.76 18.41 -1.45
N LEU A 520 38.35 17.98 -0.27
CA LEU A 520 38.91 18.48 0.98
C LEU A 520 40.18 17.70 1.31
N ASP A 521 41.15 18.40 1.88
CA ASP A 521 42.45 17.88 2.26
C ASP A 521 42.88 18.62 3.54
N GLY A 522 43.23 17.89 4.60
CA GLY A 522 43.69 18.45 5.86
C GLY A 522 43.86 17.39 6.95
N ASP A 523 44.42 17.78 8.08
CA ASP A 523 44.89 16.84 9.10
C ASP A 523 44.01 16.89 10.37
N THR A 524 44.01 15.81 11.17
CA THR A 524 43.32 15.79 12.47
C THR A 524 44.03 16.64 13.53
N ASP A 525 43.23 17.26 14.40
CA ASP A 525 43.68 18.05 15.54
C ASP A 525 44.27 17.21 16.70
N ASP A 526 44.67 17.91 17.76
CA ASP A 526 45.24 17.34 18.99
C ASP A 526 44.29 16.37 19.73
N ASP A 527 42.99 16.41 19.43
CA ASP A 527 41.97 15.49 19.96
C ASP A 527 41.71 14.29 19.02
N GLY A 528 42.45 14.18 17.90
CA GLY A 528 42.25 13.17 16.86
C GLY A 528 41.05 13.44 15.96
N VAL A 529 40.61 14.69 15.86
CA VAL A 529 39.37 15.09 15.17
C VAL A 529 39.65 15.86 13.89
N TYR A 530 38.89 15.55 12.84
CA TYR A 530 38.78 16.39 11.64
C TYR A 530 37.34 16.84 11.47
N GLU A 531 37.10 18.12 11.19
CA GLU A 531 35.74 18.69 11.12
C GLU A 531 35.61 19.71 9.99
N HIS A 532 34.66 19.51 9.07
CA HIS A 532 34.41 20.41 7.95
C HIS A 532 32.93 20.41 7.53
N GLN A 533 32.49 21.42 6.78
CA GLN A 533 31.21 21.36 6.05
C GLN A 533 31.40 20.59 4.74
N VAL A 534 30.51 19.67 4.41
CA VAL A 534 30.46 18.97 3.13
C VAL A 534 29.10 19.13 2.49
N PHE A 535 29.02 19.20 1.16
CA PHE A 535 27.73 19.11 0.44
C PHE A 535 27.08 17.73 0.66
N TYR A 536 25.76 17.61 0.59
CA TYR A 536 25.10 16.30 0.62
C TYR A 536 25.49 15.48 -0.62
N GLY A 537 25.81 14.20 -0.43
CA GLY A 537 26.22 13.26 -1.48
C GLY A 537 27.01 12.07 -0.94
N HIS A 538 27.39 11.16 -1.83
CA HIS A 538 28.31 10.06 -1.51
C HIS A 538 29.75 10.59 -1.56
N HIS A 539 30.54 10.33 -0.51
CA HIS A 539 31.92 10.78 -0.37
C HIS A 539 32.83 9.59 -0.11
N LEU A 540 33.97 9.54 -0.80
CA LEU A 540 35.09 8.71 -0.37
C LEU A 540 35.87 9.50 0.68
N VAL A 541 36.08 8.90 1.85
CA VAL A 541 37.00 9.41 2.87
C VAL A 541 38.21 8.49 2.89
N THR A 542 39.39 9.03 2.60
CA THR A 542 40.68 8.36 2.74
C THR A 542 41.39 8.91 3.97
N ILE A 543 41.89 8.01 4.81
CA ILE A 543 42.63 8.33 6.04
C ILE A 543 44.01 7.68 5.94
N SER A 544 45.07 8.44 6.23
CA SER A 544 46.44 7.92 6.29
C SER A 544 47.22 8.46 7.49
N ASP A 545 47.93 7.56 8.18
CA ASP A 545 48.84 7.91 9.27
C ASP A 545 50.21 8.30 8.67
N PRO A 546 50.71 9.53 8.86
CA PRO A 546 52.01 9.94 8.32
C PRO A 546 53.20 9.16 8.90
N ARG A 547 52.99 8.38 9.98
CA ARG A 547 54.01 7.57 10.66
C ARG A 547 54.14 6.17 10.07
N CYS A 548 53.14 5.69 9.31
CA CYS A 548 53.11 4.39 8.63
C CYS A 548 52.26 4.51 7.37
N GLY A 549 52.91 4.47 6.19
CA GLY A 549 52.27 4.63 4.88
C GLY A 549 51.33 3.47 4.50
N ILE A 550 50.17 3.43 5.16
CA ILE A 550 49.09 2.48 5.00
C ILE A 550 47.81 3.29 4.77
N GLU A 551 47.19 3.14 3.60
CA GLU A 551 45.88 3.70 3.31
C GLU A 551 44.78 2.80 3.89
N ALA A 552 43.82 3.38 4.62
CA ALA A 552 42.67 2.66 5.18
C ALA A 552 41.40 2.90 4.34
N SER A 553 40.55 1.87 4.24
CA SER A 553 39.43 1.80 3.29
C SER A 553 38.10 2.40 3.77
N SER A 554 37.19 2.63 2.82
CA SER A 554 35.92 3.36 2.95
C SER A 554 34.84 2.69 3.80
N TYR A 555 33.98 3.54 4.39
CA TYR A 555 32.66 3.18 4.92
C TYR A 555 31.56 3.84 4.06
N ASP A 556 30.39 3.20 3.98
CA ASP A 556 29.15 3.74 3.41
C ASP A 556 28.00 3.60 4.42
N HIS A 557 27.00 4.48 4.35
CA HIS A 557 25.90 4.54 5.30
C HIS A 557 24.54 4.67 4.60
N SER A 558 23.78 3.57 4.60
CA SER A 558 22.33 3.57 4.45
C SER A 558 21.71 2.71 5.56
N THR A 559 20.46 2.98 5.94
CA THR A 559 19.83 2.36 7.12
C THR A 559 18.44 1.81 6.83
N SER A 560 18.29 0.50 7.03
CA SER A 560 17.02 -0.15 7.41
C SER A 560 17.34 -1.36 8.28
N ILE A 561 16.51 -1.66 9.28
CA ILE A 561 16.88 -2.63 10.34
C ILE A 561 16.31 -4.02 10.03
N LYS A 562 17.21 -5.00 9.82
CA LYS A 562 16.98 -6.39 10.28
C LYS A 562 18.23 -7.27 10.42
N CYS A 563 19.42 -6.80 10.04
CA CYS A 563 20.69 -7.51 10.31
C CYS A 563 21.30 -7.07 11.64
N LEU A 564 21.79 -8.04 12.42
CA LEU A 564 22.67 -7.79 13.57
C LEU A 564 24.13 -7.97 13.15
N ALA A 565 25.02 -7.14 13.68
CA ALA A 565 26.47 -7.30 13.51
C ALA A 565 26.99 -8.56 14.23
N ASP A 566 26.44 -8.85 15.42
CA ASP A 566 26.68 -10.07 16.20
C ASP A 566 25.36 -10.62 16.76
N PRO A 567 25.26 -11.94 16.97
CA PRO A 567 24.03 -12.63 17.38
C PRO A 567 23.68 -12.38 18.86
N LEU A 568 22.43 -12.68 19.21
CA LEU A 568 21.96 -12.60 20.61
C LEU A 568 22.05 -13.97 21.31
N VAL A 569 22.36 -13.94 22.61
CA VAL A 569 22.50 -15.12 23.49
C VAL A 569 21.30 -16.09 23.44
N PRO A 570 21.48 -17.40 23.73
CA PRO A 570 20.45 -18.40 23.52
C PRO A 570 19.25 -18.20 24.47
N GLN A 571 18.04 -18.21 23.91
CA GLN A 571 16.79 -17.94 24.65
C GLN A 571 16.55 -18.88 25.84
N TYR A 572 17.14 -20.08 25.84
CA TYR A 572 17.01 -21.10 26.90
C TYR A 572 18.36 -21.68 27.36
N GLN A 573 19.46 -20.90 27.29
CA GLN A 573 20.81 -21.34 27.69
C GLN A 573 21.30 -22.65 27.01
N GLY A 574 20.79 -22.95 25.80
CA GLY A 574 21.06 -24.18 25.05
C GLY A 574 20.02 -25.29 25.25
N GLY A 575 19.40 -25.41 26.42
CA GLY A 575 18.45 -26.50 26.72
C GLY A 575 19.16 -27.86 26.72
N LEU A 576 18.88 -28.72 25.73
CA LEU A 576 19.63 -29.97 25.51
C LEU A 576 20.99 -29.77 24.81
N VAL A 577 21.27 -28.58 24.27
CA VAL A 577 22.49 -28.32 23.49
C VAL A 577 23.66 -27.98 24.40
N VAL A 578 24.71 -28.80 24.34
CA VAL A 578 26.01 -28.59 24.99
C VAL A 578 26.76 -27.48 24.26
N ASN A 579 27.42 -26.59 25.02
CA ASN A 579 28.27 -25.52 24.47
C ASN A 579 27.57 -24.71 23.35
N PRO A 580 26.44 -24.05 23.67
CA PRO A 580 25.59 -23.40 22.67
C PRO A 580 26.17 -22.10 22.11
N GLN A 581 27.12 -21.49 22.83
CA GLN A 581 27.77 -20.20 22.54
C GLN A 581 29.26 -20.35 22.13
N PHE A 582 29.72 -21.59 21.94
CA PHE A 582 31.09 -21.91 21.52
C PHE A 582 32.22 -21.38 22.43
N ASP A 583 31.87 -20.98 23.66
CA ASP A 583 32.73 -20.42 24.71
C ASP A 583 33.86 -21.38 25.14
N ARG A 584 33.63 -22.68 24.94
CA ARG A 584 34.57 -23.77 25.20
C ARG A 584 35.05 -24.43 23.90
N GLY A 585 35.10 -23.64 22.82
CA GLY A 585 35.54 -24.10 21.51
C GLY A 585 34.57 -25.11 20.89
N LEU A 586 35.07 -26.27 20.46
CA LEU A 586 34.28 -27.33 19.84
C LEU A 586 33.76 -28.38 20.85
N GLU A 587 33.71 -28.10 22.16
CA GLU A 587 33.16 -29.06 23.14
C GLU A 587 31.73 -29.49 22.73
N GLY A 588 31.50 -30.80 22.61
CA GLY A 588 30.21 -31.38 22.19
C GLY A 588 29.93 -31.37 20.68
N TRP A 589 30.65 -30.57 19.88
CA TRP A 589 30.42 -30.38 18.44
C TRP A 589 31.43 -31.15 17.58
N ASN A 590 30.95 -31.70 16.47
CA ASN A 590 31.73 -32.51 15.52
C ASN A 590 31.49 -32.05 14.08
N MET A 591 32.26 -32.54 13.11
CA MET A 591 31.95 -32.36 11.69
C MET A 591 30.78 -33.26 11.27
N PHE A 592 29.87 -32.74 10.44
CA PHE A 592 28.93 -33.54 9.65
C PHE A 592 29.38 -33.53 8.17
N GLY A 593 29.52 -34.71 7.56
CA GLY A 593 29.97 -34.81 6.17
C GLY A 593 31.47 -34.60 5.98
N ASN A 594 31.87 -33.99 4.86
CA ASN A 594 33.25 -34.06 4.32
C ASN A 594 34.08 -32.77 4.44
N GLY A 595 33.47 -31.65 4.84
CA GLY A 595 34.17 -30.38 5.07
C GLY A 595 34.97 -30.33 6.39
N LYS A 596 35.18 -29.13 6.92
CA LYS A 596 35.93 -28.89 8.16
C LYS A 596 35.19 -27.88 9.06
N VAL A 597 35.43 -27.94 10.38
CA VAL A 597 34.87 -27.00 11.37
C VAL A 597 35.94 -26.37 12.26
N TYR A 598 35.74 -25.11 12.62
CA TYR A 598 36.51 -24.38 13.62
C TYR A 598 35.62 -23.38 14.38
N VAL A 599 36.12 -22.82 15.49
CA VAL A 599 35.49 -21.68 16.16
C VAL A 599 36.20 -20.39 15.76
N ARG A 600 35.43 -19.40 15.32
CA ARG A 600 35.88 -18.05 14.98
C ARG A 600 35.45 -17.07 16.08
N LYS A 601 36.14 -15.93 16.15
CA LYS A 601 35.78 -14.80 17.02
C LYS A 601 35.38 -13.60 16.16
N SER A 602 34.40 -12.80 16.60
CA SER A 602 34.01 -11.53 15.97
C SER A 602 34.86 -10.37 16.48
N ASP A 603 34.74 -9.20 15.84
CA ASP A 603 35.40 -7.97 16.26
C ASP A 603 34.81 -7.39 17.57
N LEU A 604 33.63 -7.89 18.01
CA LEU A 604 33.03 -7.62 19.33
C LEU A 604 33.27 -8.76 20.33
N GLU A 605 34.31 -9.57 20.09
CA GLU A 605 34.77 -10.67 20.94
C GLU A 605 33.80 -11.88 21.08
N ASN A 606 32.68 -11.94 20.35
CA ASN A 606 31.76 -13.08 20.37
C ASN A 606 32.37 -14.32 19.69
N GLN A 607 31.99 -15.53 20.10
CA GLN A 607 32.50 -16.79 19.52
C GLN A 607 31.39 -17.58 18.80
N PHE A 608 31.73 -18.16 17.65
CA PHE A 608 30.77 -18.88 16.82
C PHE A 608 31.45 -20.01 16.03
N ILE A 609 30.69 -21.06 15.68
CA ILE A 609 31.21 -22.17 14.87
C ILE A 609 31.10 -21.85 13.39
N VAL A 610 32.12 -22.26 12.63
CA VAL A 610 32.24 -22.09 11.18
C VAL A 610 32.50 -23.45 10.54
N ALA A 611 31.66 -23.85 9.60
CA ALA A 611 31.89 -24.96 8.68
C ALA A 611 32.37 -24.43 7.32
N TYR A 612 33.51 -24.94 6.85
CA TYR A 612 34.20 -24.54 5.61
C TYR A 612 34.68 -25.76 4.83
N ASP A 613 35.29 -25.54 3.65
CA ASP A 613 35.63 -26.60 2.67
C ASP A 613 34.42 -27.51 2.31
N ARG A 614 33.22 -26.92 2.28
CA ARG A 614 31.95 -27.60 2.06
C ARG A 614 31.81 -28.05 0.60
N CYS A 615 31.40 -29.30 0.39
CA CYS A 615 31.24 -29.91 -0.94
C CYS A 615 29.77 -30.23 -1.27
N GLN A 616 28.90 -30.31 -0.27
CA GLN A 616 27.47 -30.62 -0.38
C GLN A 616 26.66 -29.85 0.68
N ALA A 617 25.35 -29.75 0.49
CA ALA A 617 24.46 -28.91 1.32
C ALA A 617 24.58 -29.19 2.83
N SER A 618 24.70 -30.47 3.20
CA SER A 618 24.75 -30.95 4.59
C SER A 618 26.11 -30.83 5.29
N ASP A 619 27.19 -30.50 4.57
CA ASP A 619 28.51 -30.37 5.21
C ASP A 619 28.47 -29.22 6.23
N SER A 620 28.51 -29.54 7.52
CA SER A 620 28.17 -28.64 8.62
C SER A 620 28.72 -29.15 9.96
N PHE A 621 28.19 -28.64 11.08
CA PHE A 621 28.50 -29.08 12.44
C PHE A 621 27.38 -29.97 13.01
N LEU A 622 27.78 -31.02 13.71
CA LEU A 622 26.95 -32.05 14.32
C LEU A 622 27.00 -31.98 15.84
N GLN A 623 25.84 -32.06 16.49
CA GLN A 623 25.72 -32.47 17.88
C GLN A 623 24.69 -33.60 18.04
N TRP A 624 24.91 -34.49 19.02
CA TRP A 624 23.99 -35.58 19.33
C TRP A 624 23.01 -35.18 20.44
N VAL A 625 21.71 -35.32 20.20
CA VAL A 625 20.64 -35.01 21.17
C VAL A 625 19.77 -36.25 21.44
N ASN A 626 19.21 -36.37 22.64
CA ASN A 626 18.25 -37.43 22.99
C ASN A 626 16.86 -36.82 23.14
N LEU A 627 15.88 -37.30 22.37
CA LEU A 627 14.49 -36.87 22.48
C LEU A 627 13.66 -37.98 23.14
N ASN A 628 12.70 -37.60 23.98
CA ASN A 628 11.81 -38.51 24.69
C ASN A 628 10.39 -38.38 24.14
N GLU A 629 9.72 -39.52 24.01
CA GLU A 629 8.36 -39.64 23.48
C GLU A 629 7.33 -38.81 24.28
N GLY A 630 6.40 -38.17 23.58
CA GLY A 630 5.35 -37.34 24.18
C GLY A 630 5.80 -35.97 24.67
N LEU A 631 7.06 -35.57 24.39
CA LEU A 631 7.56 -34.21 24.64
C LEU A 631 7.61 -33.37 23.36
N LEU A 632 7.38 -32.08 23.54
CA LEU A 632 7.45 -31.05 22.52
C LEU A 632 8.78 -30.31 22.66
N TYR A 633 9.51 -30.12 21.57
CA TYR A 633 10.83 -29.49 21.57
C TYR A 633 10.81 -28.24 20.71
N THR A 634 11.14 -27.07 21.28
CA THR A 634 11.36 -25.83 20.51
C THR A 634 12.82 -25.68 20.17
N PHE A 635 13.12 -25.28 18.93
CA PHE A 635 14.46 -25.07 18.42
C PHE A 635 14.70 -23.60 18.06
N SER A 636 15.91 -23.10 18.34
CA SER A 636 16.38 -21.79 17.86
C SER A 636 17.90 -21.79 17.60
N ALA A 637 18.36 -21.09 16.58
CA ALA A 637 19.79 -20.84 16.33
C ALA A 637 20.00 -19.58 15.51
N TRP A 638 21.06 -18.80 15.78
CA TRP A 638 21.52 -17.80 14.82
C TRP A 638 22.43 -18.46 13.79
N VAL A 639 22.26 -18.12 12.53
CA VAL A 639 23.07 -18.63 11.41
C VAL A 639 23.44 -17.51 10.44
N GLN A 640 24.54 -17.70 9.72
CA GLN A 640 25.03 -16.82 8.66
C GLN A 640 25.79 -17.64 7.61
N ILE A 641 25.97 -17.12 6.41
CA ILE A 641 26.84 -17.70 5.38
C ILE A 641 27.87 -16.66 4.92
N SER A 642 29.06 -17.06 4.51
CA SER A 642 30.15 -16.11 4.22
C SER A 642 29.90 -15.21 3.01
N GLU A 643 29.15 -15.68 2.00
CA GLU A 643 28.88 -14.93 0.77
C GLU A 643 27.44 -15.20 0.26
N GLY A 644 26.88 -14.24 -0.48
CA GLY A 644 25.56 -14.39 -1.12
C GLY A 644 24.39 -14.55 -0.15
N LYS A 645 23.39 -15.33 -0.57
CA LYS A 645 22.12 -15.60 0.13
C LYS A 645 21.70 -17.05 -0.12
N GLY A 646 21.09 -17.72 0.87
CA GLY A 646 20.67 -19.12 0.77
C GLY A 646 19.74 -19.56 1.88
N ILE A 647 19.03 -20.68 1.69
CA ILE A 647 18.19 -21.29 2.73
C ILE A 647 19.08 -22.16 3.61
N VAL A 648 19.07 -21.90 4.92
CA VAL A 648 19.70 -22.72 5.96
C VAL A 648 18.60 -23.43 6.75
N ALA A 649 18.68 -24.76 6.85
CA ALA A 649 17.78 -25.60 7.62
C ALA A 649 18.51 -26.27 8.79
N ALA A 650 17.85 -26.36 9.94
CA ALA A 650 18.26 -27.22 11.05
C ALA A 650 17.53 -28.56 10.93
N VAL A 651 18.28 -29.65 11.03
CA VAL A 651 17.82 -30.99 10.64
C VAL A 651 18.20 -32.02 11.70
N LEU A 652 17.27 -32.91 11.98
CA LEU A 652 17.50 -34.12 12.78
C LEU A 652 17.58 -35.34 11.84
N ARG A 653 18.64 -36.14 11.98
CA ARG A 653 18.71 -37.49 11.42
C ARG A 653 18.61 -38.53 12.53
N ASP A 654 17.80 -39.57 12.32
CA ASP A 654 17.66 -40.68 13.28
C ASP A 654 18.54 -41.90 12.95
N SER A 655 18.53 -42.90 13.83
CA SER A 655 19.29 -44.15 13.65
C SER A 655 18.88 -45.03 12.45
N SER A 656 17.77 -44.71 11.77
CA SER A 656 17.37 -45.34 10.49
C SER A 656 17.84 -44.55 9.26
N ASN A 657 18.48 -43.39 9.47
CA ASN A 657 18.78 -42.34 8.49
C ASN A 657 17.55 -41.57 7.99
N SER A 658 16.43 -41.60 8.72
CA SER A 658 15.29 -40.71 8.42
C SER A 658 15.68 -39.27 8.70
N ARG A 659 15.44 -38.38 7.72
CA ARG A 659 15.77 -36.95 7.77
C ARG A 659 14.53 -36.13 8.06
N THR A 660 14.55 -35.34 9.14
CA THR A 660 13.47 -34.44 9.53
C THR A 660 14.00 -33.02 9.70
N VAL A 661 13.59 -32.09 8.84
CA VAL A 661 13.78 -30.65 9.09
C VAL A 661 12.96 -30.26 10.31
N ILE A 662 13.56 -29.49 11.21
CA ILE A 662 12.88 -28.94 12.39
C ILE A 662 12.70 -27.43 12.34
N GLY A 663 13.44 -26.72 11.49
CA GLY A 663 13.31 -25.27 11.27
C GLY A 663 14.20 -24.78 10.14
N SER A 664 13.90 -23.61 9.57
CA SER A 664 14.65 -23.03 8.45
C SER A 664 14.61 -21.51 8.45
N VAL A 665 15.65 -20.87 7.91
CA VAL A 665 15.68 -19.42 7.62
C VAL A 665 16.38 -19.17 6.27
N VAL A 666 16.09 -18.04 5.63
CA VAL A 666 16.97 -17.53 4.56
C VAL A 666 18.07 -16.71 5.21
N ALA A 667 19.31 -17.17 5.10
CA ALA A 667 20.51 -16.48 5.62
C ALA A 667 21.27 -15.78 4.48
N GLN A 668 22.06 -14.76 4.82
CA GLN A 668 22.89 -14.02 3.86
C GLN A 668 24.17 -13.49 4.51
N SER A 669 25.15 -13.13 3.68
CA SER A 669 26.40 -12.50 4.12
C SER A 669 26.17 -11.17 4.83
N GLY A 670 26.96 -10.90 5.89
CA GLY A 670 26.89 -9.70 6.71
C GLY A 670 25.63 -9.61 7.60
N CYS A 671 24.94 -10.73 7.83
CA CYS A 671 23.61 -10.71 8.45
C CYS A 671 23.30 -12.00 9.26
N TRP A 672 23.52 -11.95 10.57
CA TRP A 672 23.06 -13.00 11.48
C TRP A 672 21.54 -13.14 11.44
N SER A 673 21.06 -14.34 11.12
CA SER A 673 19.65 -14.66 10.85
C SER A 673 19.15 -15.76 11.81
N MET A 674 17.99 -15.58 12.45
CA MET A 674 17.46 -16.54 13.43
C MET A 674 16.64 -17.64 12.75
N VAL A 675 17.10 -18.89 12.83
CA VAL A 675 16.26 -20.08 12.64
C VAL A 675 15.38 -20.25 13.89
N LYS A 676 14.07 -20.35 13.70
CA LYS A 676 13.13 -20.90 14.70
C LYS A 676 12.55 -22.22 14.20
N GLY A 677 12.14 -23.09 15.10
CA GLY A 677 11.58 -24.38 14.74
C GLY A 677 11.15 -25.25 15.92
N GLY A 678 10.94 -26.54 15.66
CA GLY A 678 10.73 -27.54 16.70
C GLY A 678 10.26 -28.89 16.16
N ILE A 679 10.12 -29.85 17.07
CA ILE A 679 9.62 -31.20 16.81
C ILE A 679 8.78 -31.72 17.97
N THR A 680 7.70 -32.44 17.67
CA THR A 680 7.03 -33.30 18.66
C THR A 680 7.62 -34.71 18.55
N ALA A 681 8.17 -35.22 19.65
CA ALA A 681 8.87 -36.50 19.64
C ALA A 681 7.87 -37.66 19.79
N ASN A 682 7.71 -38.45 18.72
CA ASN A 682 6.79 -39.59 18.68
C ASN A 682 7.45 -40.93 19.10
N VAL A 683 8.76 -40.93 19.37
CA VAL A 683 9.54 -42.07 19.87
C VAL A 683 10.71 -41.58 20.72
N SER A 684 11.12 -42.37 21.71
CA SER A 684 12.25 -42.05 22.61
C SER A 684 13.58 -42.52 22.01
N ILE A 685 14.22 -41.70 21.16
CA ILE A 685 15.47 -42.06 20.46
C ILE A 685 16.51 -40.93 20.43
N ARG A 686 17.75 -41.30 20.09
CA ARG A 686 18.87 -40.39 19.88
C ARG A 686 18.94 -39.93 18.43
N TYR A 687 19.10 -38.63 18.23
CA TYR A 687 19.21 -37.98 16.92
C TYR A 687 20.56 -37.27 16.75
N GLU A 688 20.94 -37.12 15.49
CA GLU A 688 22.01 -36.24 15.02
C GLU A 688 21.39 -34.89 14.62
N LEU A 689 21.69 -33.83 15.38
CA LEU A 689 21.33 -32.45 15.04
C LEU A 689 22.45 -31.83 14.22
N TYR A 690 22.15 -31.46 12.97
CA TYR A 690 23.07 -30.83 12.04
C TYR A 690 22.35 -29.77 11.20
N PHE A 691 23.08 -29.10 10.30
CA PHE A 691 22.54 -28.03 9.47
C PHE A 691 22.75 -28.31 7.98
N GLU A 692 21.84 -27.84 7.15
CA GLU A 692 21.95 -27.89 5.69
C GLU A 692 21.84 -26.49 5.13
N SER A 693 22.67 -26.13 4.14
CA SER A 693 22.54 -24.88 3.39
C SER A 693 22.59 -25.15 1.90
N ASN A 694 21.58 -24.68 1.16
CA ASN A 694 21.50 -24.87 -0.29
C ASN A 694 22.56 -24.07 -1.07
N ASN A 695 23.17 -23.05 -0.45
CA ASN A 695 24.42 -22.47 -0.94
C ASN A 695 25.59 -23.31 -0.43
N THR A 696 26.18 -24.13 -1.31
CA THR A 696 27.29 -25.05 -0.97
C THR A 696 28.67 -24.42 -1.11
N GLY A 697 28.80 -23.32 -1.86
CA GLY A 697 30.09 -22.70 -2.21
C GLY A 697 30.68 -21.80 -1.13
N THR A 698 30.02 -21.67 0.02
CA THR A 698 30.31 -20.68 1.07
C THR A 698 30.47 -21.33 2.43
N GLU A 699 31.16 -20.66 3.35
CA GLU A 699 31.13 -21.08 4.75
C GLU A 699 29.70 -20.99 5.31
N LEU A 700 29.40 -21.85 6.29
CA LEU A 700 28.17 -21.81 7.08
C LEU A 700 28.54 -21.57 8.54
N TRP A 701 28.00 -20.51 9.14
CA TRP A 701 28.29 -20.09 10.51
C TRP A 701 27.04 -20.30 11.39
N ALA A 702 27.23 -20.65 12.66
CA ALA A 702 26.14 -20.64 13.66
C ALA A 702 26.60 -20.19 15.04
N ASP A 703 25.66 -19.63 15.80
CA ASP A 703 25.81 -19.31 17.21
C ASP A 703 24.49 -19.49 18.00
N SER A 704 24.61 -19.61 19.31
CA SER A 704 23.54 -19.58 20.32
C SER A 704 22.42 -20.60 20.05
N VAL A 705 22.83 -21.81 19.64
CA VAL A 705 21.95 -22.93 19.29
C VAL A 705 21.24 -23.48 20.53
N SER A 706 19.94 -23.73 20.45
CA SER A 706 19.14 -24.23 21.58
C SER A 706 18.03 -25.19 21.14
N LEU A 707 17.78 -26.22 21.97
CA LEU A 707 16.71 -27.20 21.80
C LEU A 707 16.07 -27.50 23.17
N GLN A 708 14.89 -26.96 23.44
CA GLN A 708 14.26 -26.94 24.77
C GLN A 708 13.01 -27.84 24.85
N PRO A 709 12.96 -28.81 25.78
CA PRO A 709 11.76 -29.64 26.01
C PRO A 709 10.64 -28.94 26.77
N PHE A 710 9.40 -29.34 26.44
CA PHE A 710 8.14 -29.02 27.10
C PHE A 710 7.25 -30.26 27.16
N THR A 711 6.45 -30.39 28.23
CA THR A 711 5.35 -31.36 28.31
C THR A 711 4.08 -30.80 27.66
N ASN A 712 3.18 -31.70 27.22
CA ASN A 712 1.83 -31.32 26.75
C ASN A 712 1.10 -30.40 27.74
N THR A 713 1.22 -30.64 29.05
CA THR A 713 0.59 -29.80 30.09
C THR A 713 1.17 -28.38 30.11
N GLN A 714 2.48 -28.21 29.98
CA GLN A 714 3.12 -26.90 29.89
C GLN A 714 2.71 -26.17 28.60
N TRP A 715 2.66 -26.88 27.47
CA TRP A 715 2.23 -26.32 26.19
C TRP A 715 0.77 -25.83 26.23
N ARG A 716 -0.14 -26.67 26.75
CA ARG A 716 -1.56 -26.33 26.90
C ARG A 716 -1.78 -25.17 27.88
N ALA A 717 -0.98 -25.08 28.94
CA ALA A 717 -0.97 -23.91 29.83
C ALA A 717 -0.53 -22.64 29.10
N GLN A 718 0.54 -22.71 28.28
CA GLN A 718 1.01 -21.57 27.49
C GLN A 718 0.00 -21.12 26.43
N GLN A 719 -0.65 -22.06 25.73
CA GLN A 719 -1.76 -21.78 24.81
C GLN A 719 -2.89 -21.03 25.54
N THR A 720 -3.28 -21.49 26.73
CA THR A 720 -4.35 -20.88 27.54
C THR A 720 -3.97 -19.47 28.00
N GLU A 721 -2.76 -19.29 28.54
CA GLU A 721 -2.25 -17.97 28.96
C GLU A 721 -2.17 -16.98 27.79
N ASN A 722 -1.77 -17.46 26.61
CA ASN A 722 -1.76 -16.68 25.38
C ASN A 722 -3.19 -16.27 24.95
N ILE A 723 -4.17 -17.17 25.03
CA ILE A 723 -5.58 -16.85 24.72
C ILE A 723 -6.10 -15.74 25.65
N GLU A 724 -5.85 -15.82 26.96
CA GLU A 724 -6.23 -14.76 27.91
C GLU A 724 -5.56 -13.41 27.60
N LYS A 725 -4.31 -13.40 27.09
CA LYS A 725 -3.56 -12.19 26.71
C LYS A 725 -3.95 -11.62 25.33
N VAL A 726 -4.39 -12.46 24.40
CA VAL A 726 -4.51 -12.12 22.96
C VAL A 726 -5.95 -11.93 22.51
N ARG A 727 -6.92 -12.64 23.12
CA ARG A 727 -8.32 -12.67 22.70
C ARG A 727 -9.28 -12.00 23.67
N LYS A 728 -8.80 -11.59 24.85
CA LYS A 728 -9.57 -10.90 25.88
C LYS A 728 -8.92 -9.58 26.26
N ARG A 729 -9.76 -8.63 26.67
CA ARG A 729 -9.35 -7.36 27.30
C ARG A 729 -10.06 -7.18 28.63
N LYS A 730 -9.36 -6.57 29.59
CA LYS A 730 -9.93 -6.21 30.88
C LYS A 730 -10.89 -5.03 30.71
N LEU A 731 -12.15 -5.21 31.06
CA LEU A 731 -13.20 -4.18 31.01
C LEU A 731 -13.48 -3.71 32.45
N ARG A 732 -13.52 -2.39 32.65
CA ARG A 732 -13.90 -1.76 33.92
C ARG A 732 -15.08 -0.82 33.69
N VAL A 733 -16.18 -1.04 34.39
CA VAL A 733 -17.40 -0.25 34.29
C VAL A 733 -17.61 0.48 35.62
N HIS A 734 -17.47 1.81 35.59
CA HIS A 734 -17.78 2.72 36.71
C HIS A 734 -19.22 3.20 36.56
N VAL A 735 -20.01 3.03 37.62
CA VAL A 735 -21.43 3.38 37.64
C VAL A 735 -21.71 4.42 38.74
N THR A 736 -22.37 5.51 38.37
CA THR A 736 -22.85 6.53 39.30
C THR A 736 -24.37 6.74 39.19
N ASP A 737 -24.96 7.42 40.17
CA ASP A 737 -26.24 8.11 39.97
C ASP A 737 -26.06 9.38 39.11
N LYS A 738 -27.07 10.25 39.07
CA LYS A 738 -27.08 11.50 38.27
C LYS A 738 -26.38 12.66 38.98
N GLU A 739 -26.28 12.55 40.30
CA GLU A 739 -25.64 13.48 41.22
C GLU A 739 -24.11 13.23 41.32
N GLY A 740 -23.64 12.09 40.79
CA GLY A 740 -22.24 11.71 40.69
C GLY A 740 -21.74 10.77 41.79
N ASN A 741 -22.64 10.27 42.65
CA ASN A 741 -22.28 9.32 43.71
C ASN A 741 -22.10 7.91 43.13
N LYS A 742 -21.10 7.19 43.64
CA LYS A 742 -20.78 5.81 43.26
C LYS A 742 -21.94 4.85 43.55
N LEU A 743 -22.51 4.23 42.52
CA LEU A 743 -23.66 3.34 42.66
C LEU A 743 -23.22 1.91 42.96
N GLN A 744 -23.19 1.55 44.24
CA GLN A 744 -22.86 0.21 44.73
C GLN A 744 -23.94 -0.82 44.35
N ARG A 745 -23.54 -2.08 44.14
CA ARG A 745 -24.43 -3.23 43.86
C ARG A 745 -25.31 -3.08 42.60
N ALA A 746 -25.00 -2.16 41.69
CA ALA A 746 -25.62 -2.07 40.38
C ALA A 746 -25.38 -3.37 39.62
N ARG A 747 -26.46 -4.08 39.23
CA ARG A 747 -26.33 -5.39 38.58
C ARG A 747 -25.89 -5.19 37.14
N ILE A 748 -24.80 -5.84 36.77
CA ILE A 748 -24.23 -5.82 35.42
C ILE A 748 -24.58 -7.14 34.72
N THR A 749 -24.89 -7.05 33.43
CA THR A 749 -24.92 -8.20 32.52
C THR A 749 -24.24 -7.82 31.21
N LEU A 750 -23.33 -8.64 30.73
CA LEU A 750 -22.64 -8.49 29.44
C LEU A 750 -22.94 -9.71 28.59
N GLU A 751 -23.49 -9.48 27.39
CA GLU A 751 -23.82 -10.54 26.45
C GLU A 751 -23.05 -10.32 25.15
N GLN A 752 -22.14 -11.23 24.78
CA GLN A 752 -21.44 -11.14 23.50
C GLN A 752 -22.44 -11.36 22.36
N LYS A 753 -22.39 -10.50 21.34
CA LYS A 753 -23.30 -10.54 20.16
C LYS A 753 -22.58 -10.88 18.87
N ILE A 754 -21.33 -10.42 18.72
CA ILE A 754 -20.44 -10.77 17.61
C ILE A 754 -19.03 -10.95 18.17
N ALA A 755 -18.39 -12.10 17.93
CA ALA A 755 -16.98 -12.30 18.26
C ALA A 755 -16.07 -11.64 17.22
N GLN A 756 -14.93 -11.08 17.64
CA GLN A 756 -13.97 -10.46 16.71
C GLN A 756 -13.26 -11.50 15.82
N PHE A 757 -13.11 -12.75 16.29
CA PHE A 757 -12.35 -13.78 15.59
C PHE A 757 -13.29 -14.67 14.75
N PRO A 758 -13.30 -14.55 13.40
CA PRO A 758 -14.07 -15.44 12.54
C PRO A 758 -13.59 -16.90 12.61
N ILE A 759 -14.53 -17.80 12.88
CA ILE A 759 -14.43 -19.23 12.60
C ILE A 759 -15.45 -19.55 11.51
N GLY A 760 -14.96 -20.08 10.38
CA GLY A 760 -15.74 -20.36 9.18
C GLY A 760 -15.59 -21.81 8.70
N CYS A 761 -16.32 -22.15 7.65
CA CYS A 761 -16.36 -23.50 7.08
C CYS A 761 -16.48 -23.45 5.56
N ALA A 762 -15.74 -24.33 4.88
CA ALA A 762 -15.81 -24.63 3.46
C ALA A 762 -16.55 -25.96 3.19
N VAL A 763 -16.82 -26.23 1.90
CA VAL A 763 -17.96 -27.03 1.39
C VAL A 763 -17.93 -27.07 -0.19
N ALA A 764 -18.93 -27.58 -0.95
CA ALA A 764 -19.04 -27.37 -2.44
C ALA A 764 -20.47 -27.38 -3.07
N ALA A 765 -20.77 -26.40 -3.94
CA ALA A 765 -21.98 -26.04 -4.75
C ALA A 765 -23.41 -26.07 -4.17
N THR A 766 -23.76 -27.06 -3.36
CA THR A 766 -25.13 -27.51 -3.18
C THR A 766 -26.06 -26.62 -2.32
N ILE A 767 -25.57 -25.64 -1.53
CA ILE A 767 -26.36 -24.96 -0.45
C ILE A 767 -27.68 -24.30 -0.87
N LEU A 768 -27.81 -23.92 -2.14
CA LEU A 768 -28.91 -23.11 -2.63
C LEU A 768 -30.23 -23.84 -2.84
N ASN A 769 -30.20 -25.18 -2.84
CA ASN A 769 -31.38 -26.00 -3.14
C ASN A 769 -32.25 -26.26 -1.89
N HIS A 770 -32.03 -25.57 -0.77
CA HIS A 770 -32.68 -25.93 0.49
C HIS A 770 -33.04 -24.83 1.49
N THR A 771 -32.56 -23.61 1.30
CA THR A 771 -32.49 -22.61 2.38
C THR A 771 -33.79 -21.84 2.62
N ASN A 772 -34.93 -22.37 2.14
CA ASN A 772 -36.25 -21.77 2.32
C ASN A 772 -37.06 -22.38 3.48
N TYR A 773 -36.73 -23.59 3.94
CA TYR A 773 -37.59 -24.32 4.90
C TYR A 773 -37.43 -23.89 6.37
N LEU A 774 -36.20 -23.58 6.80
CA LEU A 774 -35.85 -23.47 8.23
C LEU A 774 -36.46 -22.26 8.95
N TRP A 775 -36.60 -21.12 8.28
CA TRP A 775 -37.17 -19.90 8.87
C TRP A 775 -38.65 -20.03 9.28
N SER A 776 -39.34 -21.11 8.89
CA SER A 776 -40.73 -21.35 9.27
C SER A 776 -40.94 -21.98 10.65
N LYS A 777 -39.88 -22.40 11.36
CA LYS A 777 -39.99 -23.19 12.61
C LYS A 777 -39.50 -22.54 13.90
N GLU A 778 -38.62 -21.54 13.87
CA GLU A 778 -38.14 -20.89 15.11
C GLU A 778 -38.98 -19.67 15.54
N GLU A 779 -39.73 -19.02 14.64
CA GLU A 779 -40.66 -17.94 15.04
C GLU A 779 -41.73 -18.43 16.04
N LYS A 780 -42.06 -19.73 16.03
CA LYS A 780 -42.95 -20.37 17.03
C LYS A 780 -42.27 -20.80 18.34
N LYS A 781 -41.03 -20.37 18.61
CA LYS A 781 -40.37 -20.53 19.93
C LYS A 781 -39.83 -19.25 20.56
N VAL A 782 -39.80 -18.13 19.84
CA VAL A 782 -39.35 -16.83 20.38
C VAL A 782 -40.51 -15.85 20.59
N GLN A 783 -41.61 -15.96 19.83
CA GLN A 783 -42.85 -15.18 20.05
C GLN A 783 -43.79 -15.88 21.08
N GLY A 784 -43.25 -16.25 22.24
CA GLY A 784 -43.98 -17.05 23.26
C GLY A 784 -43.66 -16.68 24.72
N LEU A 785 -43.02 -15.54 24.96
CA LEU A 785 -42.77 -15.00 26.30
C LEU A 785 -43.10 -13.50 26.33
N PHE A 786 -44.40 -13.19 26.28
CA PHE A 786 -45.11 -12.19 27.10
C PHE A 786 -46.59 -12.10 26.67
N PHE A 787 -47.52 -12.15 27.65
CA PHE A 787 -48.99 -11.97 27.53
C PHE A 787 -49.85 -13.14 27.00
N ASP A 788 -50.03 -14.14 27.87
CA ASP A 788 -51.28 -14.52 28.59
C ASP A 788 -52.63 -14.88 27.88
N ASP A 789 -53.27 -15.89 28.51
CA ASP A 789 -54.72 -16.22 28.65
C ASP A 789 -55.53 -17.12 27.66
N ALA A 790 -56.33 -18.01 28.30
CA ALA A 790 -57.58 -18.70 27.91
C ALA A 790 -57.61 -20.01 27.06
N ASP A 791 -57.65 -21.14 27.79
CA ASP A 791 -58.72 -22.19 27.82
C ASP A 791 -59.00 -23.24 26.69
N ASP A 792 -59.24 -24.47 27.20
CA ASP A 792 -60.13 -25.60 26.79
C ASP A 792 -59.93 -26.55 25.56
N ASP A 793 -59.73 -27.83 25.93
CA ASP A 793 -60.40 -29.09 25.51
C ASP A 793 -60.26 -29.81 24.13
N ASN A 794 -59.65 -31.02 24.22
CA ASN A 794 -60.14 -32.37 23.84
C ASN A 794 -60.41 -32.81 22.36
N ASP A 795 -59.85 -34.01 22.03
CA ASP A 795 -60.44 -35.15 21.28
C ASP A 795 -60.92 -34.97 19.80
N GLU A 796 -61.08 -35.99 18.93
CA GLU A 796 -60.70 -37.42 18.91
C GLU A 796 -60.52 -37.91 17.44
N ASP A 797 -59.57 -38.84 17.23
CA ASP A 797 -59.55 -40.08 16.38
C ASP A 797 -60.12 -40.26 14.92
N LEU A 798 -59.57 -41.30 14.25
CA LEU A 798 -60.14 -42.23 13.23
C LEU A 798 -60.41 -41.89 11.71
N ASN A 799 -59.47 -42.38 10.86
CA ASN A 799 -59.58 -43.54 9.92
C ASN A 799 -60.34 -43.58 8.55
N MET A 800 -59.57 -44.02 7.52
CA MET A 800 -59.83 -45.10 6.51
C MET A 800 -60.52 -44.91 5.12
N GLN A 801 -60.08 -45.80 4.19
CA GLN A 801 -60.67 -46.30 2.91
C GLN A 801 -60.65 -45.36 1.68
N ASP A 802 -60.09 -45.68 0.49
CA ASP A 802 -60.10 -46.86 -0.44
C ASP A 802 -61.09 -46.64 -1.63
N GLU A 803 -60.98 -47.18 -2.86
CA GLU A 803 -60.17 -48.29 -3.43
C GLU A 803 -60.03 -48.21 -5.00
N GLN A 804 -59.10 -48.98 -5.60
CA GLN A 804 -59.05 -49.55 -6.99
C GLN A 804 -59.17 -48.64 -8.28
N GLY A 805 -58.60 -49.01 -9.45
CA GLY A 805 -57.70 -50.14 -9.79
C GLY A 805 -57.35 -50.27 -11.31
N ASP A 806 -56.41 -51.20 -11.61
CA ASP A 806 -56.26 -52.05 -12.82
C ASP A 806 -55.90 -51.44 -14.22
N ASP A 807 -55.18 -52.10 -15.15
CA ASP A 807 -54.38 -53.37 -15.24
C ASP A 807 -53.53 -53.27 -16.56
N GLN A 808 -52.26 -53.68 -16.73
CA GLN A 808 -51.79 -55.04 -17.10
C GLN A 808 -50.25 -55.24 -17.07
N THR A 809 -49.81 -56.50 -16.94
CA THR A 809 -48.43 -57.01 -16.77
C THR A 809 -48.21 -58.26 -17.69
N PRO A 810 -47.33 -59.28 -17.49
CA PRO A 810 -46.10 -59.53 -16.66
C PRO A 810 -44.91 -59.97 -17.58
N PRO A 811 -43.96 -60.91 -17.29
CA PRO A 811 -43.44 -61.58 -16.06
C PRO A 811 -41.90 -61.39 -15.85
N GLN A 812 -41.16 -61.90 -14.85
CA GLN A 812 -41.33 -62.70 -13.60
C GLN A 812 -40.10 -62.33 -12.70
N SER A 813 -40.22 -61.82 -11.46
CA SER A 813 -40.36 -62.51 -10.15
C SER A 813 -39.15 -63.38 -9.70
N PRO A 814 -38.79 -63.48 -8.39
CA PRO A 814 -39.58 -63.10 -7.20
C PRO A 814 -38.92 -62.05 -6.25
N ASN A 815 -39.59 -61.78 -5.12
CA ASN A 815 -39.50 -60.59 -4.23
C ASN A 815 -39.20 -61.06 -2.75
N PRO A 816 -39.47 -60.38 -1.58
CA PRO A 816 -40.13 -59.06 -1.31
C PRO A 816 -39.65 -58.15 -0.11
N ARG A 817 -39.98 -56.82 -0.17
CA ARG A 817 -40.79 -55.98 0.81
C ARG A 817 -40.49 -54.44 0.82
N THR A 818 -41.53 -53.59 0.92
CA THR A 818 -41.63 -52.07 0.86
C THR A 818 -42.92 -51.56 1.61
N PRO A 819 -43.60 -50.35 1.49
CA PRO A 819 -43.35 -49.03 0.80
C PRO A 819 -43.84 -47.66 1.46
N ALA A 820 -43.16 -46.52 1.12
CA ALA A 820 -43.64 -45.21 0.56
C ALA A 820 -44.78 -44.22 1.10
N SER A 821 -44.44 -42.88 1.23
CA SER A 821 -44.89 -41.65 0.45
C SER A 821 -46.25 -40.81 0.52
N THR A 822 -46.14 -39.44 0.61
CA THR A 822 -46.72 -38.26 -0.20
C THR A 822 -48.23 -37.84 -0.36
N PRO A 823 -48.61 -36.50 -0.33
CA PRO A 823 -49.73 -35.88 -1.16
C PRO A 823 -49.74 -34.32 -1.49
N SER A 824 -50.64 -33.76 -2.38
CA SER A 824 -51.25 -32.34 -2.38
C SER A 824 -52.07 -31.83 -3.64
N SER A 825 -52.86 -30.71 -3.54
CA SER A 825 -53.54 -29.92 -4.64
C SER A 825 -54.05 -28.47 -4.26
N SER A 826 -54.84 -27.76 -5.10
CA SER A 826 -54.94 -26.26 -5.14
C SER A 826 -56.26 -25.59 -5.65
N SER A 827 -56.55 -24.32 -5.26
CA SER A 827 -57.21 -23.27 -6.09
C SER A 827 -57.02 -21.83 -5.53
N SER A 828 -57.37 -20.79 -6.31
CA SER A 828 -57.26 -19.35 -5.95
C SER A 828 -58.43 -18.57 -6.59
N SER A 829 -58.66 -17.26 -6.40
CA SER A 829 -57.91 -16.12 -5.81
C SER A 829 -58.92 -15.21 -5.03
N SER A 830 -58.79 -13.91 -4.71
CA SER A 830 -57.87 -12.75 -4.88
C SER A 830 -58.28 -11.70 -3.79
N ASN A 831 -57.85 -10.43 -3.63
CA ASN A 831 -56.92 -9.44 -4.23
C ASN A 831 -56.72 -8.33 -3.13
N SER A 832 -55.81 -7.34 -3.14
CA SER A 832 -54.58 -7.00 -3.89
C SER A 832 -53.88 -5.82 -3.17
N GLY A 833 -52.55 -5.71 -3.25
CA GLY A 833 -51.75 -4.61 -2.67
C GLY A 833 -50.29 -4.68 -3.14
N GLY A 834 -49.49 -3.63 -2.93
CA GLY A 834 -48.18 -3.49 -3.57
C GLY A 834 -47.05 -4.34 -2.97
N ALA A 835 -46.66 -5.43 -3.65
CA ALA A 835 -45.39 -6.15 -3.46
C ALA A 835 -45.07 -7.01 -4.71
N PRO A 836 -43.79 -7.34 -5.01
CA PRO A 836 -43.44 -8.30 -6.05
C PRO A 836 -43.82 -9.73 -5.64
N MET A 837 -45.01 -10.18 -6.04
CA MET A 837 -45.58 -11.46 -5.58
C MET A 837 -44.99 -12.66 -6.35
N LYS A 838 -44.51 -13.66 -5.60
CA LYS A 838 -43.72 -14.80 -6.11
C LYS A 838 -44.51 -16.11 -5.93
N MET A 839 -45.15 -16.60 -6.99
CA MET A 839 -45.77 -17.94 -6.97
C MET A 839 -44.73 -19.02 -7.21
N ARG A 840 -44.58 -19.93 -6.23
CA ARG A 840 -43.97 -21.26 -6.40
C ARG A 840 -45.09 -22.29 -6.28
N ASN A 841 -45.05 -23.34 -7.09
CA ASN A 841 -45.87 -24.53 -6.91
C ASN A 841 -44.99 -25.77 -7.14
N SER A 842 -44.86 -26.61 -6.12
CA SER A 842 -44.06 -27.83 -6.12
C SER A 842 -44.90 -28.93 -5.48
N ASN A 843 -45.65 -29.66 -6.31
CA ASN A 843 -46.59 -30.67 -5.84
C ASN A 843 -45.85 -31.93 -5.38
N TYR A 844 -46.02 -32.28 -4.09
CA TYR A 844 -45.29 -33.36 -3.44
C TYR A 844 -45.82 -34.74 -3.89
N GLY A 845 -45.14 -35.36 -4.86
CA GLY A 845 -45.25 -36.79 -5.15
C GLY A 845 -46.37 -37.27 -6.09
N ARG A 846 -46.83 -36.46 -7.05
CA ARG A 846 -47.81 -36.90 -8.06
C ARG A 846 -47.28 -37.79 -9.19
N ASP A 847 -45.96 -37.94 -9.31
CA ASP A 847 -45.34 -38.91 -10.21
C ASP A 847 -45.20 -40.25 -9.46
N LEU A 848 -46.06 -41.21 -9.77
CA LEU A 848 -46.20 -42.44 -8.98
C LEU A 848 -45.14 -43.49 -9.33
N ASP A 849 -44.55 -43.41 -10.53
CA ASP A 849 -43.63 -44.41 -11.08
C ASP A 849 -42.25 -44.39 -10.40
N ASP A 850 -41.71 -43.20 -10.12
CA ASP A 850 -40.42 -43.05 -9.44
C ASP A 850 -40.42 -42.14 -8.20
N ARG A 851 -41.56 -41.54 -7.83
CA ARG A 851 -41.76 -40.69 -6.64
C ARG A 851 -40.89 -39.42 -6.56
N LYS A 852 -40.29 -38.96 -7.67
CA LYS A 852 -39.48 -37.75 -7.69
C LYS A 852 -40.33 -36.52 -8.00
N SER A 853 -40.09 -35.42 -7.28
CA SER A 853 -40.83 -34.16 -7.50
C SER A 853 -40.33 -33.41 -8.73
N THR A 854 -41.23 -32.63 -9.36
CA THR A 854 -40.88 -31.72 -10.46
C THR A 854 -40.78 -30.30 -9.94
N SER A 855 -39.57 -29.74 -9.95
CA SER A 855 -39.30 -28.36 -9.56
C SER A 855 -39.52 -27.42 -10.74
N GLY A 856 -40.23 -26.31 -10.55
CA GLY A 856 -40.43 -25.31 -11.60
C GLY A 856 -40.53 -23.88 -11.09
N TYR A 857 -40.34 -22.93 -12.01
CA TYR A 857 -40.49 -21.48 -11.77
C TYR A 857 -41.03 -20.79 -13.03
N ALA A 858 -41.67 -19.63 -12.84
CA ALA A 858 -42.00 -18.69 -13.90
C ALA A 858 -41.78 -17.26 -13.40
N PHE A 859 -41.17 -16.41 -14.24
CA PHE A 859 -40.92 -15.01 -14.00
C PHE A 859 -41.74 -14.16 -14.97
N HIS A 860 -42.41 -13.15 -14.43
CA HIS A 860 -43.36 -12.30 -15.13
C HIS A 860 -42.91 -10.82 -15.12
N ILE A 861 -43.22 -10.09 -16.19
CA ILE A 861 -43.24 -8.63 -16.23
C ILE A 861 -44.67 -8.22 -16.61
N GLY A 862 -45.37 -7.59 -15.67
CA GLY A 862 -46.82 -7.40 -15.78
C GLY A 862 -47.54 -8.75 -15.94
N SER A 863 -48.36 -8.88 -16.98
CA SER A 863 -49.06 -10.14 -17.32
C SER A 863 -48.25 -11.11 -18.18
N ALA A 864 -47.06 -10.74 -18.66
CA ALA A 864 -46.28 -11.56 -19.59
C ALA A 864 -45.21 -12.40 -18.88
N ILE A 865 -45.17 -13.71 -19.14
CA ILE A 865 -44.07 -14.60 -18.74
C ILE A 865 -42.89 -14.37 -19.69
N PHE A 866 -41.69 -14.16 -19.14
CA PHE A 866 -40.46 -13.98 -19.94
C PHE A 866 -39.37 -15.03 -19.67
N SER A 867 -39.48 -15.80 -18.59
CA SER A 867 -38.58 -16.92 -18.28
C SER A 867 -39.32 -17.95 -17.43
N TRP A 868 -39.18 -19.24 -17.74
CA TRP A 868 -39.77 -20.33 -16.95
C TRP A 868 -38.96 -21.62 -17.10
N SER A 869 -39.13 -22.55 -16.16
CA SER A 869 -38.52 -23.87 -16.18
C SER A 869 -39.39 -24.88 -15.42
N SER A 870 -39.27 -26.15 -15.77
CA SER A 870 -39.89 -27.28 -15.08
C SER A 870 -39.03 -28.54 -15.29
N LYS A 871 -38.51 -29.13 -14.21
CA LYS A 871 -37.56 -30.25 -14.28
C LYS A 871 -37.78 -31.26 -13.15
N LYS A 872 -37.92 -32.54 -13.52
CA LYS A 872 -38.04 -33.67 -12.58
C LYS A 872 -36.71 -33.93 -11.88
N GLN A 873 -36.76 -34.08 -10.55
CA GLN A 873 -35.61 -34.41 -9.70
C GLN A 873 -35.06 -35.81 -10.02
N GLN A 874 -33.86 -36.15 -9.54
CA GLN A 874 -33.15 -37.38 -9.92
C GLN A 874 -33.16 -38.51 -8.88
N ILE A 875 -33.43 -38.19 -7.61
CA ILE A 875 -33.55 -39.14 -6.49
C ILE A 875 -34.81 -38.85 -5.68
N VAL A 876 -35.26 -39.84 -4.90
CA VAL A 876 -36.42 -39.75 -4.01
C VAL A 876 -35.95 -39.31 -2.62
N ALA A 877 -36.55 -38.26 -2.08
CA ALA A 877 -36.36 -37.85 -0.69
C ALA A 877 -37.52 -38.39 0.17
N LEU A 878 -37.19 -38.98 1.33
CA LEU A 878 -38.13 -39.62 2.24
C LEU A 878 -38.81 -38.60 3.17
N SER A 879 -38.28 -37.37 3.27
CA SER A 879 -38.98 -36.22 3.85
C SER A 879 -38.73 -34.92 3.06
N THR A 880 -39.56 -33.90 3.24
CA THR A 880 -39.28 -32.54 2.70
C THR A 880 -38.01 -31.93 3.31
N CYS A 881 -37.71 -32.28 4.57
CA CYS A 881 -36.47 -31.93 5.26
C CYS A 881 -35.23 -32.69 4.73
N GLU A 882 -35.41 -33.62 3.80
CA GLU A 882 -34.35 -34.30 3.05
C GLU A 882 -34.34 -33.86 1.55
N ALA A 883 -35.45 -33.27 1.08
CA ALA A 883 -35.66 -32.78 -0.29
C ALA A 883 -35.20 -31.32 -0.54
N GLU A 884 -35.32 -30.43 0.47
CA GLU A 884 -34.31 -29.32 0.71
C GLU A 884 -31.27 -30.00 2.13
N TYR A 885 -30.98 -31.01 3.00
CA TYR A 885 -29.68 -31.33 3.57
C TYR A 885 -28.82 -32.18 2.61
N ILE A 886 -29.45 -32.72 1.56
CA ILE A 886 -28.77 -33.16 0.33
C ILE A 886 -28.09 -31.96 -0.38
N ALA A 887 -28.41 -30.72 0.02
CA ALA A 887 -27.96 -29.52 -0.65
C ALA A 887 -27.56 -28.37 0.31
N ALA A 888 -26.33 -28.43 0.84
CA ALA A 888 -25.90 -27.69 2.04
C ALA A 888 -24.51 -27.02 1.98
N ALA A 889 -23.93 -26.73 0.81
CA ALA A 889 -22.48 -26.49 0.67
C ALA A 889 -22.02 -25.44 -0.41
N ALA A 890 -21.03 -24.53 -0.19
CA ALA A 890 -19.86 -24.15 -1.07
C ALA A 890 -19.01 -22.94 -0.57
N CYS A 891 -17.78 -22.69 -1.07
CA CYS A 891 -16.79 -23.63 -1.61
C CYS A 891 -16.12 -23.35 -2.98
N THR A 892 -16.40 -24.22 -3.95
CA THR A 892 -15.67 -24.42 -5.22
C THR A 892 -16.01 -23.45 -6.36
N GLU A 893 -17.06 -22.66 -6.21
CA GLU A 893 -17.85 -22.13 -7.34
C GLU A 893 -17.32 -20.80 -7.93
N MET A 894 -16.27 -20.20 -7.36
CA MET A 894 -15.70 -18.94 -7.85
C MET A 894 -14.45 -19.11 -8.72
N LYS A 895 -13.86 -20.32 -8.77
CA LYS A 895 -12.62 -20.62 -9.51
C LYS A 895 -12.78 -20.39 -11.02
N TRP A 896 -11.68 -20.01 -11.71
CA TRP A 896 -11.76 -19.57 -13.12
C TRP A 896 -12.26 -20.65 -14.07
N TYR A 897 -11.73 -21.87 -13.97
CA TYR A 897 -12.17 -23.03 -14.76
C TYR A 897 -13.66 -23.39 -14.58
N TYR A 898 -14.30 -22.96 -13.50
CA TYR A 898 -15.72 -23.18 -13.27
C TYR A 898 -16.58 -22.03 -13.80
N THR A 899 -16.13 -20.79 -13.61
CA THR A 899 -16.87 -19.56 -13.92
C THR A 899 -16.65 -19.03 -15.34
N GLU A 900 -15.64 -19.49 -16.09
CA GLU A 900 -15.44 -19.19 -17.52
C GLU A 900 -14.95 -20.44 -18.26
N GLN A 901 -15.78 -21.49 -18.32
CA GLN A 901 -15.45 -22.76 -18.99
C GLN A 901 -15.13 -22.59 -20.48
N ASN A 902 -15.80 -21.66 -21.16
CA ASN A 902 -15.53 -21.27 -22.54
C ASN A 902 -15.10 -19.79 -22.58
N HIS A 903 -14.12 -19.45 -23.42
CA HIS A 903 -13.58 -18.10 -23.53
C HIS A 903 -14.69 -17.05 -23.78
N GLY A 904 -14.78 -16.03 -22.92
CA GLY A 904 -15.77 -14.96 -23.02
C GLY A 904 -17.17 -15.32 -22.51
N GLN A 905 -17.41 -16.56 -22.06
CA GLN A 905 -18.69 -17.02 -21.53
C GLN A 905 -18.63 -17.11 -20.00
N GLU A 906 -18.58 -15.95 -19.34
CA GLU A 906 -18.58 -15.83 -17.89
C GLU A 906 -19.96 -16.22 -17.30
N ASN A 907 -19.97 -17.16 -16.36
CA ASN A 907 -21.16 -17.64 -15.66
C ASN A 907 -20.96 -17.59 -14.14
N TYR A 908 -21.53 -16.55 -13.52
CA TYR A 908 -21.51 -16.35 -12.07
C TYR A 908 -22.83 -16.74 -11.37
N THR A 909 -23.76 -17.37 -12.09
CA THR A 909 -25.13 -17.64 -11.59
C THR A 909 -25.17 -18.37 -10.24
N VAL A 910 -24.26 -19.33 -10.03
CA VAL A 910 -24.14 -20.04 -8.74
C VAL A 910 -23.50 -19.16 -7.65
N PRO A 911 -22.26 -18.65 -7.81
CA PRO A 911 -21.63 -17.83 -6.76
C PRO A 911 -22.40 -16.54 -6.43
N ASP A 912 -23.08 -15.91 -7.38
CA ASP A 912 -23.98 -14.75 -7.13
C ASP A 912 -25.11 -15.12 -6.16
N ALA A 913 -25.81 -16.22 -6.43
CA ALA A 913 -26.93 -16.67 -5.62
C ALA A 913 -26.46 -17.14 -4.23
N MET A 914 -25.28 -17.75 -4.14
CA MET A 914 -24.65 -18.12 -2.87
C MET A 914 -24.29 -16.91 -2.02
N LEU A 915 -23.69 -15.90 -2.64
CA LEU A 915 -23.35 -14.65 -1.95
C LEU A 915 -24.62 -13.92 -1.47
N ALA A 916 -25.70 -13.93 -2.26
CA ALA A 916 -27.00 -13.43 -1.83
C ALA A 916 -27.57 -14.21 -0.62
N PHE A 917 -27.49 -15.54 -0.63
CA PHE A 917 -27.92 -16.37 0.51
C PHE A 917 -27.12 -16.05 1.78
N PHE A 918 -25.78 -16.08 1.71
CA PHE A 918 -24.94 -15.81 2.89
C PHE A 918 -25.14 -14.40 3.44
N ARG A 919 -25.22 -13.38 2.57
CA ARG A 919 -25.49 -12.00 2.96
C ARG A 919 -26.87 -11.81 3.62
N GLN A 920 -27.90 -12.57 3.21
CA GLN A 920 -29.20 -12.57 3.89
C GLN A 920 -29.12 -13.10 5.33
N HIS A 921 -28.15 -13.97 5.63
CA HIS A 921 -27.98 -14.61 6.93
C HIS A 921 -26.87 -13.99 7.79
N GLY A 922 -26.32 -12.83 7.38
CA GLY A 922 -25.22 -12.16 8.08
C GLY A 922 -23.87 -12.89 7.98
N VAL A 923 -23.75 -13.88 7.09
CA VAL A 923 -22.53 -14.68 6.91
C VAL A 923 -21.60 -13.96 5.92
N CYS A 924 -20.39 -13.64 6.38
CA CYS A 924 -19.33 -13.09 5.55
C CYS A 924 -18.71 -14.17 4.64
N VAL A 925 -18.34 -13.80 3.42
CA VAL A 925 -17.75 -14.71 2.42
C VAL A 925 -16.33 -14.27 2.07
N ARG A 926 -15.41 -15.23 1.96
CA ARG A 926 -14.10 -15.09 1.31
C ARG A 926 -14.18 -15.69 -0.09
N GLY A 927 -13.76 -14.94 -1.11
CA GLY A 927 -13.75 -15.39 -2.49
C GLY A 927 -12.51 -16.23 -2.80
N HIS A 928 -12.72 -17.44 -3.32
CA HIS A 928 -11.66 -18.42 -3.59
C HIS A 928 -11.87 -19.06 -4.97
N CYS A 929 -11.06 -18.78 -5.99
CA CYS A 929 -9.96 -17.81 -6.09
C CYS A 929 -10.04 -17.06 -7.43
N VAL A 930 -9.36 -15.91 -7.52
CA VAL A 930 -9.29 -15.14 -8.77
C VAL A 930 -8.49 -15.94 -9.81
N HIS A 931 -7.27 -16.35 -9.44
CA HIS A 931 -6.33 -17.17 -10.21
C HIS A 931 -5.73 -18.31 -9.37
N TRP A 932 -5.30 -19.38 -10.04
CA TRP A 932 -4.64 -20.55 -9.41
C TRP A 932 -3.39 -20.89 -10.21
N ALA A 933 -2.21 -20.84 -9.59
CA ALA A 933 -0.94 -20.90 -10.31
C ALA A 933 -0.58 -22.30 -10.86
N HIS A 934 -1.31 -23.35 -10.47
CA HIS A 934 -1.20 -24.67 -11.08
C HIS A 934 -1.98 -24.72 -12.40
N GLU A 935 -1.27 -24.87 -13.53
CA GLU A 935 -1.84 -24.93 -14.89
C GLU A 935 -3.11 -25.79 -14.99
N LYS A 936 -3.08 -26.98 -14.36
CA LYS A 936 -4.18 -27.96 -14.31
C LYS A 936 -5.56 -27.34 -14.04
N PHE A 937 -5.63 -26.36 -13.14
CA PHE A 937 -6.86 -25.73 -12.67
C PHE A 937 -7.18 -24.39 -13.35
N ASN A 938 -6.56 -24.09 -14.50
CA ASN A 938 -6.98 -23.01 -15.38
C ASN A 938 -7.93 -23.55 -16.48
N PRO A 939 -8.73 -22.71 -17.16
CA PRO A 939 -9.55 -23.14 -18.30
C PRO A 939 -8.69 -23.67 -19.45
N ASP A 940 -9.13 -24.70 -20.17
CA ASP A 940 -8.34 -25.29 -21.27
C ASP A 940 -8.09 -24.30 -22.42
N TRP A 941 -9.04 -23.39 -22.69
CA TRP A 941 -8.84 -22.31 -23.66
C TRP A 941 -7.75 -21.33 -23.22
N ALA A 942 -7.63 -21.04 -21.91
CA ALA A 942 -6.64 -20.12 -21.38
C ALA A 942 -5.22 -20.71 -21.48
N LYS A 943 -5.06 -22.02 -21.21
CA LYS A 943 -3.80 -22.76 -21.41
C LYS A 943 -3.29 -22.65 -22.85
N ALA A 944 -4.21 -22.61 -23.82
CA ALA A 944 -3.89 -22.57 -25.25
C ALA A 944 -3.56 -21.17 -25.80
N LEU A 945 -3.76 -20.08 -25.05
CA LEU A 945 -3.52 -18.72 -25.51
C LEU A 945 -2.02 -18.39 -25.70
N SER A 946 -1.70 -17.42 -26.55
CA SER A 946 -0.37 -16.79 -26.56
C SER A 946 -0.12 -15.97 -25.28
N PRO A 947 1.14 -15.63 -24.92
CA PRO A 947 1.43 -14.82 -23.74
C PRO A 947 0.65 -13.49 -23.66
N SER A 948 0.49 -12.78 -24.78
CA SER A 948 -0.26 -11.52 -24.83
C SER A 948 -1.77 -11.71 -24.66
N GLU A 949 -2.35 -12.74 -25.27
CA GLU A 949 -3.78 -13.05 -25.11
C GLU A 949 -4.07 -13.56 -23.69
N LEU A 950 -3.16 -14.35 -23.10
CA LEU A 950 -3.26 -14.82 -21.72
C LEU A 950 -3.12 -13.65 -20.73
N TRP A 951 -2.28 -12.66 -21.01
CA TRP A 951 -2.20 -11.42 -20.22
C TRP A 951 -3.54 -10.68 -20.21
N ASP A 952 -4.08 -10.37 -21.40
CA ASP A 952 -5.35 -9.67 -21.54
C ASP A 952 -6.52 -10.45 -20.93
N ALA A 953 -6.57 -11.77 -21.11
CA ALA A 953 -7.56 -12.64 -20.48
C ALA A 953 -7.42 -12.67 -18.95
N SER A 954 -6.19 -12.67 -18.42
CA SER A 954 -5.93 -12.69 -16.98
C SER A 954 -6.27 -11.36 -16.31
N LEU A 955 -6.01 -10.22 -16.96
CA LEU A 955 -6.44 -8.91 -16.46
C LEU A 955 -7.96 -8.71 -16.60
N LYS A 956 -8.58 -9.18 -17.69
CA LYS A 956 -10.05 -9.25 -17.82
C LYS A 956 -10.67 -10.08 -16.69
N ARG A 957 -10.05 -11.22 -16.34
CA ARG A 957 -10.47 -12.11 -15.25
C ARG A 957 -10.43 -11.40 -13.89
N VAL A 958 -9.33 -10.76 -13.52
CA VAL A 958 -9.25 -9.93 -12.31
C VAL A 958 -10.31 -8.82 -12.35
N GLY A 959 -10.40 -8.12 -13.50
CA GLY A 959 -11.37 -7.05 -13.74
C GLY A 959 -12.82 -7.47 -13.47
N SER A 960 -13.25 -8.58 -14.06
CA SER A 960 -14.60 -9.12 -13.93
C SER A 960 -14.93 -9.54 -12.50
N VAL A 961 -14.08 -10.37 -11.89
CA VAL A 961 -14.32 -10.91 -10.53
C VAL A 961 -14.34 -9.78 -9.50
N MET A 962 -13.29 -8.96 -9.47
CA MET A 962 -13.12 -7.95 -8.43
C MET A 962 -14.16 -6.84 -8.54
N SER A 963 -14.49 -6.38 -9.75
CA SER A 963 -15.56 -5.37 -9.95
C SER A 963 -16.95 -5.92 -9.61
N ARG A 964 -17.22 -7.21 -9.87
CA ARG A 964 -18.52 -7.83 -9.59
C ARG A 964 -18.79 -7.95 -8.10
N TYR A 965 -17.79 -8.38 -7.33
CA TYR A 965 -17.94 -8.71 -5.92
C TYR A 965 -17.42 -7.61 -4.97
N ALA A 966 -17.04 -6.44 -5.51
CA ALA A 966 -16.53 -5.30 -4.76
C ALA A 966 -17.44 -4.92 -3.57
N GLY A 967 -16.89 -4.96 -2.35
CA GLY A 967 -17.61 -4.66 -1.11
C GLY A 967 -18.75 -5.65 -0.78
N GLN A 968 -18.82 -6.80 -1.45
CA GLN A 968 -19.80 -7.87 -1.17
C GLN A 968 -19.18 -9.05 -0.41
N VAL A 969 -17.88 -9.28 -0.59
CA VAL A 969 -17.06 -10.26 0.15
C VAL A 969 -16.12 -9.53 1.11
N ILE A 970 -15.63 -10.23 2.15
CA ILE A 970 -14.63 -9.65 3.07
C ILE A 970 -13.19 -9.83 2.59
N ALA A 971 -12.95 -10.83 1.73
CA ALA A 971 -11.61 -11.25 1.35
C ALA A 971 -11.58 -11.92 -0.04
N TRP A 972 -10.39 -11.94 -0.66
CA TRP A 972 -10.10 -12.64 -1.91
C TRP A 972 -8.75 -13.36 -1.84
N ASP A 973 -8.74 -14.61 -2.29
CA ASP A 973 -7.51 -15.27 -2.74
C ASP A 973 -7.24 -14.84 -4.18
N VAL A 974 -6.28 -13.92 -4.35
CA VAL A 974 -5.92 -13.45 -5.69
C VAL A 974 -5.05 -14.49 -6.38
N MET A 975 -4.07 -15.04 -5.66
CA MET A 975 -3.22 -16.14 -6.09
C MET A 975 -3.28 -17.31 -5.11
N ASN A 976 -3.56 -18.49 -5.66
CA ASN A 976 -3.54 -19.77 -4.96
C ASN A 976 -2.37 -20.64 -5.45
N GLU A 977 -1.61 -21.23 -4.53
CA GLU A 977 -0.52 -22.20 -4.75
C GLU A 977 0.61 -21.69 -5.66
N ASN A 978 1.03 -20.44 -5.44
CA ASN A 978 2.00 -19.73 -6.26
C ASN A 978 3.47 -19.91 -5.83
N MET A 979 3.74 -20.62 -4.73
CA MET A 979 5.10 -21.12 -4.46
C MET A 979 5.36 -22.48 -5.11
N HIS A 980 4.41 -23.42 -5.04
CA HIS A 980 4.54 -24.73 -5.71
C HIS A 980 4.45 -24.66 -7.24
N TYR A 981 3.73 -23.66 -7.79
CA TYR A 981 3.46 -23.59 -9.22
C TYR A 981 3.57 -22.16 -9.79
N GLN A 982 4.05 -22.05 -11.03
CA GLN A 982 4.45 -20.78 -11.64
C GLN A 982 3.81 -20.51 -13.03
N PHE A 983 2.68 -21.15 -13.38
CA PHE A 983 2.05 -21.05 -14.71
C PHE A 983 1.98 -19.63 -15.27
N PHE A 984 1.48 -18.67 -14.47
CA PHE A 984 1.37 -17.28 -14.91
C PHE A 984 2.73 -16.59 -15.09
N GLU A 985 3.73 -16.92 -14.26
CA GLU A 985 5.05 -16.31 -14.33
C GLU A 985 5.84 -16.82 -15.54
N GLU A 986 5.88 -18.14 -15.70
CA GLU A 986 6.52 -18.83 -16.83
C GLU A 986 5.88 -18.43 -18.17
N ARG A 987 4.54 -18.31 -18.23
CA ARG A 987 3.82 -18.05 -19.48
C ARG A 987 3.73 -16.57 -19.86
N LEU A 988 3.84 -15.64 -18.92
CA LEU A 988 3.67 -14.20 -19.18
C LEU A 988 5.00 -13.42 -19.24
N GLY A 989 6.06 -13.91 -18.60
CA GLY A 989 7.46 -13.53 -18.90
C GLY A 989 7.87 -12.07 -18.68
N ARG A 990 6.98 -11.21 -18.17
CA ARG A 990 7.25 -9.81 -17.82
C ARG A 990 7.09 -9.61 -16.33
N GLN A 991 8.19 -9.84 -15.61
CA GLN A 991 8.43 -9.47 -14.20
C GLN A 991 7.18 -9.51 -13.28
N ASN A 992 6.87 -10.71 -12.80
CA ASN A 992 5.90 -11.02 -11.75
C ASN A 992 4.43 -10.68 -12.07
N ALA A 993 3.78 -11.48 -12.91
CA ALA A 993 2.37 -11.35 -13.27
C ALA A 993 1.43 -11.38 -12.04
N SER A 994 1.74 -12.19 -11.04
CA SER A 994 1.03 -12.21 -9.74
C SER A 994 0.94 -10.82 -9.12
N ALA A 995 2.01 -10.02 -9.21
CA ALA A 995 2.07 -8.68 -8.65
C ALA A 995 1.05 -7.75 -9.32
N MET A 996 0.96 -7.77 -10.65
CA MET A 996 -0.05 -6.99 -11.38
C MET A 996 -1.49 -7.41 -11.01
N PHE A 997 -1.73 -8.70 -10.75
CA PHE A 997 -3.04 -9.18 -10.33
C PHE A 997 -3.47 -8.64 -8.96
N TYR A 998 -2.56 -8.57 -7.97
CA TYR A 998 -2.85 -7.93 -6.68
C TYR A 998 -3.12 -6.43 -6.81
N ASN A 999 -2.33 -5.74 -7.63
CA ASN A 999 -2.46 -4.30 -7.85
C ASN A 999 -3.85 -3.95 -8.42
N VAL A 1000 -4.23 -4.60 -9.52
CA VAL A 1000 -5.54 -4.42 -10.16
C VAL A 1000 -6.68 -4.88 -9.23
N ALA A 1001 -6.48 -5.96 -8.45
CA ALA A 1001 -7.50 -6.44 -7.51
C ALA A 1001 -7.83 -5.39 -6.43
N LYS A 1002 -6.82 -4.83 -5.75
CA LYS A 1002 -7.03 -3.80 -4.72
C LYS A 1002 -7.46 -2.46 -5.30
N ALA A 1003 -7.08 -2.15 -6.55
CA ALA A 1003 -7.58 -0.97 -7.24
C ALA A 1003 -9.09 -1.02 -7.52
N LEU A 1004 -9.66 -2.22 -7.68
CA LEU A 1004 -11.08 -2.47 -7.94
C LEU A 1004 -11.91 -2.72 -6.67
N ASP A 1005 -11.36 -3.45 -5.69
CA ASP A 1005 -11.91 -3.50 -4.33
C ASP A 1005 -10.82 -3.15 -3.28
N PRO A 1006 -10.71 -1.87 -2.89
CA PRO A 1006 -9.77 -1.46 -1.85
C PRO A 1006 -10.16 -1.94 -0.45
N LYS A 1007 -11.39 -2.41 -0.23
CA LYS A 1007 -11.90 -2.85 1.08
C LYS A 1007 -11.67 -4.33 1.34
N ALA A 1008 -11.61 -5.16 0.30
CA ALA A 1008 -11.30 -6.58 0.44
C ALA A 1008 -9.89 -6.80 1.04
N THR A 1009 -9.80 -7.80 1.91
CA THR A 1009 -8.52 -8.36 2.36
C THR A 1009 -7.99 -9.32 1.29
N LEU A 1010 -6.78 -9.07 0.76
CA LEU A 1010 -6.21 -9.87 -0.32
C LEU A 1010 -5.13 -10.82 0.21
N PHE A 1011 -5.36 -12.10 -0.04
CA PHE A 1011 -4.57 -13.24 0.41
C PHE A 1011 -3.73 -13.81 -0.73
N LEU A 1012 -2.45 -14.06 -0.41
CA LEU A 1012 -1.69 -15.17 -0.98
C LEU A 1012 -2.07 -16.43 -0.20
N ASN A 1013 -2.34 -17.55 -0.87
CA ASN A 1013 -2.91 -18.76 -0.25
C ASN A 1013 -2.15 -20.03 -0.66
N GLU A 1014 -1.52 -20.71 0.29
CA GLU A 1014 -0.51 -21.76 0.06
C GLU A 1014 -0.64 -22.92 1.08
N TYR A 1015 -0.22 -24.14 0.73
CA TYR A 1015 -0.20 -25.32 1.63
C TYR A 1015 1.22 -25.70 2.09
N ASN A 1016 1.33 -26.69 2.99
CA ASN A 1016 2.56 -27.23 3.58
C ASN A 1016 3.39 -26.31 4.50
N THR A 1017 3.17 -24.98 4.51
CA THR A 1017 3.92 -24.01 5.35
C THR A 1017 3.85 -24.28 6.85
N LEU A 1018 2.79 -24.92 7.34
CA LEU A 1018 2.64 -25.39 8.74
C LEU A 1018 2.74 -26.91 8.86
N GLU A 1019 2.45 -27.63 7.78
CA GLU A 1019 2.09 -29.05 7.79
C GLU A 1019 3.29 -29.97 7.50
N ASN A 1020 4.23 -29.54 6.66
CA ASN A 1020 5.35 -30.35 6.21
C ASN A 1020 6.68 -29.55 6.24
N PRO A 1021 7.48 -29.62 7.33
CA PRO A 1021 8.75 -28.90 7.42
C PRO A 1021 9.80 -29.36 6.40
N ASN A 1022 9.61 -30.51 5.75
CA ASN A 1022 10.51 -30.99 4.70
C ASN A 1022 10.17 -30.43 3.30
N ASP A 1023 9.05 -29.71 3.14
CA ASP A 1023 8.73 -28.98 1.90
C ASP A 1023 9.57 -27.69 1.84
N MET A 1024 10.77 -27.81 1.30
CA MET A 1024 11.75 -26.71 1.25
C MET A 1024 11.31 -25.56 0.34
N ASP A 1025 10.41 -25.82 -0.62
CA ASP A 1025 9.91 -24.83 -1.56
C ASP A 1025 8.88 -23.87 -0.92
N VAL A 1026 8.28 -24.26 0.22
CA VAL A 1026 7.13 -23.54 0.83
C VAL A 1026 7.31 -23.30 2.34
N THR A 1027 8.56 -23.27 2.80
CA THR A 1027 8.91 -22.89 4.19
C THR A 1027 8.42 -21.47 4.57
N PRO A 1028 8.22 -21.16 5.86
CA PRO A 1028 7.81 -19.82 6.32
C PRO A 1028 8.68 -18.67 5.82
N SER A 1029 10.00 -18.88 5.68
CA SER A 1029 10.90 -17.86 5.13
C SER A 1029 10.82 -17.75 3.61
N ARG A 1030 10.50 -18.84 2.90
CA ARG A 1030 10.24 -18.80 1.46
C ARG A 1030 8.88 -18.17 1.15
N TYR A 1031 7.89 -18.34 2.03
CA TYR A 1031 6.64 -17.57 2.02
C TYR A 1031 6.91 -16.07 2.16
N ILE A 1032 7.68 -15.66 3.18
CA ILE A 1032 8.06 -14.26 3.36
C ILE A 1032 8.82 -13.74 2.14
N GLN A 1033 9.73 -14.52 1.56
CA GLN A 1033 10.42 -14.14 0.33
C GLN A 1033 9.45 -13.99 -0.86
N ARG A 1034 8.49 -14.90 -1.06
CA ARG A 1034 7.52 -14.79 -2.17
C ARG A 1034 6.55 -13.62 -1.98
N LEU A 1035 6.19 -13.35 -0.73
CA LEU A 1035 5.42 -12.17 -0.33
C LEU A 1035 6.22 -10.87 -0.59
N GLU A 1036 7.50 -10.83 -0.22
CA GLU A 1036 8.42 -9.74 -0.54
C GLU A 1036 8.57 -9.56 -2.06
N GLU A 1037 8.78 -10.64 -2.83
CA GLU A 1037 8.82 -10.64 -4.30
C GLU A 1037 7.54 -10.07 -4.93
N ILE A 1038 6.36 -10.22 -4.31
CA ILE A 1038 5.10 -9.69 -4.83
C ILE A 1038 4.88 -8.23 -4.38
N ARG A 1039 5.34 -7.86 -3.18
CA ARG A 1039 5.23 -6.51 -2.58
C ARG A 1039 6.33 -5.53 -3.03
N SER A 1040 7.46 -6.04 -3.55
CA SER A 1040 8.56 -5.25 -4.14
C SER A 1040 8.28 -4.79 -5.59
N TYR A 1041 7.03 -4.86 -6.02
CA TYR A 1041 6.54 -4.30 -7.27
C TYR A 1041 5.75 -3.03 -7.00
N SER A 1042 5.75 -2.13 -7.97
CA SER A 1042 5.20 -0.79 -7.75
C SER A 1042 3.74 -0.80 -7.30
N GLY A 1043 3.47 0.03 -6.28
CA GLY A 1043 2.18 0.12 -5.60
C GLY A 1043 1.79 -1.12 -4.79
N ASN A 1044 2.57 -2.21 -4.75
CA ASN A 1044 2.19 -3.45 -4.07
C ASN A 1044 2.49 -3.52 -2.56
N GLU A 1045 3.05 -2.47 -1.97
CA GLU A 1045 3.46 -2.43 -0.56
C GLU A 1045 2.36 -2.87 0.41
N GLU A 1046 1.10 -2.52 0.12
CA GLU A 1046 -0.08 -2.86 0.93
C GLU A 1046 -1.12 -3.72 0.19
N MET A 1047 -0.83 -4.14 -1.05
CA MET A 1047 -1.82 -4.82 -1.90
C MET A 1047 -2.05 -6.27 -1.46
N VAL A 1048 -0.98 -7.02 -1.17
CA VAL A 1048 -1.10 -8.26 -0.36
C VAL A 1048 -1.18 -7.84 1.11
N ASN A 1049 -2.32 -8.05 1.75
CA ASN A 1049 -2.57 -7.59 3.12
C ASN A 1049 -3.07 -8.70 4.07
N ALA A 1050 -3.00 -9.97 3.65
CA ALA A 1050 -3.10 -11.13 4.55
C ALA A 1050 -2.30 -12.35 4.05
N LEU A 1051 -2.05 -13.31 4.95
CA LEU A 1051 -1.38 -14.58 4.69
C LEU A 1051 -2.38 -15.74 4.87
N GLY A 1052 -2.55 -16.57 3.85
CA GLY A 1052 -3.48 -17.69 3.81
C GLY A 1052 -2.73 -19.02 3.86
N LEU A 1053 -2.89 -19.73 4.97
CA LEU A 1053 -2.25 -21.02 5.19
C LEU A 1053 -3.32 -22.09 5.04
N GLN A 1054 -3.30 -22.88 3.96
CA GLN A 1054 -4.34 -23.87 3.67
C GLN A 1054 -4.49 -24.84 4.85
N ALA A 1055 -3.37 -25.30 5.42
CA ALA A 1055 -3.34 -26.12 6.63
C ALA A 1055 -3.93 -27.53 6.43
N HIS A 1056 -3.47 -28.23 5.40
CA HIS A 1056 -3.87 -29.60 5.07
C HIS A 1056 -2.99 -30.65 5.78
N PHE A 1057 -3.23 -30.89 7.06
CA PHE A 1057 -2.37 -31.77 7.87
C PHE A 1057 -2.64 -33.26 7.61
N ASP A 1058 -1.97 -33.87 6.62
CA ASP A 1058 -2.10 -35.31 6.35
C ASP A 1058 -1.55 -36.24 7.44
N ASN A 1059 -0.73 -35.73 8.36
CA ASN A 1059 -0.06 -36.48 9.42
C ASN A 1059 -0.22 -35.81 10.81
N TYR A 1060 0.38 -36.40 11.85
CA TYR A 1060 0.49 -35.83 13.20
C TYR A 1060 0.99 -34.37 13.16
N PRO A 1061 0.24 -33.36 13.66
CA PRO A 1061 0.69 -31.96 13.63
C PRO A 1061 1.89 -31.69 14.55
N ASN A 1062 2.98 -31.17 13.98
CA ASN A 1062 4.15 -30.77 14.75
C ASN A 1062 3.94 -29.39 15.41
N LEU A 1063 3.24 -29.36 16.56
CA LEU A 1063 2.82 -28.09 17.22
C LEU A 1063 3.97 -27.10 17.47
N PRO A 1064 5.20 -27.50 17.89
CA PRO A 1064 6.34 -26.59 17.98
C PRO A 1064 6.74 -25.96 16.63
N TYR A 1065 6.65 -26.70 15.51
CA TYR A 1065 6.90 -26.14 14.18
C TYR A 1065 5.76 -25.25 13.70
N VAL A 1066 4.49 -25.61 13.97
CA VAL A 1066 3.33 -24.74 13.70
C VAL A 1066 3.49 -23.41 14.44
N ARG A 1067 3.86 -23.47 15.73
CA ARG A 1067 4.16 -22.28 16.55
C ARG A 1067 5.30 -21.45 15.98
N ALA A 1068 6.43 -22.08 15.68
CA ALA A 1068 7.60 -21.39 15.11
C ALA A 1068 7.29 -20.73 13.76
N SER A 1069 6.50 -21.40 12.92
CA SER A 1069 6.07 -20.91 11.61
C SER A 1069 5.13 -19.72 11.74
N LEU A 1070 4.14 -19.79 12.63
CA LEU A 1070 3.25 -18.66 12.94
C LEU A 1070 4.00 -17.48 13.59
N ASP A 1071 4.99 -17.73 14.45
CA ASP A 1071 5.88 -16.71 15.01
C ASP A 1071 6.70 -16.02 13.90
N ILE A 1072 7.30 -16.78 12.97
CA ILE A 1072 8.09 -16.26 11.84
C ILE A 1072 7.20 -15.40 10.91
N LEU A 1073 6.07 -15.96 10.47
CA LEU A 1073 5.11 -15.25 9.61
C LEU A 1073 4.51 -14.02 10.33
N GLY A 1074 4.33 -14.10 11.65
CA GLY A 1074 3.87 -13.00 12.49
C GLY A 1074 4.83 -11.80 12.55
N GLU A 1075 6.10 -11.96 12.17
CA GLU A 1075 7.04 -10.84 12.02
C GLU A 1075 6.83 -10.00 10.75
N THR A 1076 5.93 -10.42 9.85
CA THR A 1076 5.39 -9.54 8.78
C THR A 1076 4.37 -8.51 9.31
N LYS A 1077 3.84 -8.74 10.52
CA LYS A 1077 2.71 -8.02 11.14
C LYS A 1077 1.40 -8.07 10.35
N MET A 1078 1.32 -8.89 9.30
CA MET A 1078 0.10 -9.12 8.52
C MET A 1078 -0.83 -10.12 9.24
N PRO A 1079 -2.16 -10.02 9.05
CA PRO A 1079 -3.11 -11.02 9.53
C PRO A 1079 -2.88 -12.37 8.85
N ILE A 1080 -2.75 -13.41 9.67
CA ILE A 1080 -2.68 -14.81 9.23
C ILE A 1080 -4.07 -15.43 9.37
N TRP A 1081 -4.51 -16.20 8.38
CA TRP A 1081 -5.67 -17.08 8.51
C TRP A 1081 -5.24 -18.53 8.24
N LEU A 1082 -5.80 -19.47 9.00
CA LEU A 1082 -5.91 -20.85 8.54
C LEU A 1082 -7.13 -20.89 7.61
N THR A 1083 -6.97 -21.40 6.39
CA THR A 1083 -7.84 -21.01 5.27
C THR A 1083 -8.60 -22.14 4.61
N GLU A 1084 -8.07 -23.37 4.66
CA GLU A 1084 -8.67 -24.59 4.11
C GLU A 1084 -8.39 -25.76 5.10
N PHE A 1085 -8.48 -25.48 6.40
CA PHE A 1085 -7.87 -26.31 7.44
C PHE A 1085 -8.59 -27.65 7.62
N ASP A 1086 -7.85 -28.75 7.42
CA ASP A 1086 -8.27 -30.10 7.74
C ASP A 1086 -7.16 -30.98 8.35
N ILE A 1087 -7.58 -32.08 8.97
CA ILE A 1087 -6.70 -33.09 9.58
C ILE A 1087 -6.92 -34.43 8.86
N GLY A 1088 -5.83 -35.14 8.59
CA GLY A 1088 -5.82 -36.49 8.03
C GLY A 1088 -6.58 -37.52 8.87
N ARG A 1089 -6.88 -38.67 8.25
CA ARG A 1089 -7.70 -39.72 8.87
C ARG A 1089 -6.87 -40.53 9.87
N GLY A 1090 -7.31 -40.59 11.12
CA GLY A 1090 -6.67 -41.40 12.16
C GLY A 1090 -7.45 -41.42 13.48
N PRO A 1091 -7.09 -42.31 14.42
CA PRO A 1091 -7.85 -42.56 15.64
C PRO A 1091 -7.92 -41.36 16.61
N ASN A 1092 -7.07 -40.34 16.43
CA ASN A 1092 -7.07 -39.10 17.23
C ASN A 1092 -7.31 -37.84 16.37
N GLN A 1093 -7.97 -37.95 15.20
CA GLN A 1093 -8.25 -36.81 14.29
C GLN A 1093 -8.84 -35.59 15.03
N ALA A 1094 -9.81 -35.82 15.93
CA ALA A 1094 -10.46 -34.77 16.71
C ALA A 1094 -9.54 -34.14 17.78
N GLY A 1095 -8.57 -34.88 18.33
CA GLY A 1095 -7.60 -34.35 19.28
C GLY A 1095 -6.60 -33.41 18.60
N TYR A 1096 -6.08 -33.83 17.44
CA TYR A 1096 -5.18 -33.02 16.61
C TYR A 1096 -5.89 -31.77 16.05
N LEU A 1097 -7.19 -31.89 15.71
CA LEU A 1097 -8.03 -30.75 15.36
C LEU A 1097 -8.08 -29.72 16.51
N GLU A 1098 -8.37 -30.16 17.74
CA GLU A 1098 -8.38 -29.26 18.90
C GLU A 1098 -7.01 -28.61 19.15
N GLU A 1099 -5.93 -29.37 19.04
CA GLU A 1099 -4.57 -28.89 19.31
C GLU A 1099 -4.13 -27.79 18.34
N VAL A 1100 -4.38 -27.98 17.03
CA VAL A 1100 -4.06 -26.97 16.01
C VAL A 1100 -5.01 -25.78 16.09
N MET A 1101 -6.32 -25.98 16.32
CA MET A 1101 -7.27 -24.87 16.55
C MET A 1101 -6.83 -24.02 17.75
N ARG A 1102 -6.42 -24.64 18.86
CA ARG A 1102 -5.93 -23.91 20.05
C ARG A 1102 -4.62 -23.20 19.80
N GLU A 1103 -3.68 -23.79 19.08
CA GLU A 1103 -2.41 -23.12 18.76
C GLU A 1103 -2.66 -21.86 17.91
N ALA A 1104 -3.39 -22.01 16.80
CA ALA A 1104 -3.76 -20.92 15.93
C ALA A 1104 -4.59 -19.84 16.66
N TYR A 1105 -5.59 -20.23 17.45
CA TYR A 1105 -6.38 -19.28 18.24
C TYR A 1105 -5.55 -18.59 19.33
N SER A 1106 -4.49 -19.21 19.86
CA SER A 1106 -3.57 -18.54 20.81
C SER A 1106 -2.62 -17.53 20.15
N HIS A 1107 -2.44 -17.56 18.83
CA HIS A 1107 -1.39 -16.81 18.16
C HIS A 1107 -1.79 -15.34 17.82
N PRO A 1108 -1.03 -14.31 18.24
CA PRO A 1108 -1.43 -12.90 18.12
C PRO A 1108 -1.50 -12.34 16.70
N ALA A 1109 -0.87 -12.98 15.72
CA ALA A 1109 -0.98 -12.63 14.30
C ALA A 1109 -2.11 -13.39 13.57
N VAL A 1110 -2.62 -14.51 14.12
CA VAL A 1110 -3.75 -15.22 13.53
C VAL A 1110 -5.04 -14.46 13.82
N GLN A 1111 -5.88 -14.28 12.80
CA GLN A 1111 -7.14 -13.55 12.88
C GLN A 1111 -8.37 -14.33 12.38
N GLY A 1112 -8.20 -15.50 11.75
CA GLY A 1112 -9.33 -16.37 11.39
C GLY A 1112 -8.93 -17.82 11.16
N ILE A 1113 -9.92 -18.72 11.25
CA ILE A 1113 -9.81 -20.14 10.90
C ILE A 1113 -11.00 -20.50 10.02
N ILE A 1114 -10.76 -21.03 8.83
CA ILE A 1114 -11.77 -21.64 7.95
C ILE A 1114 -11.45 -23.14 7.84
N LEU A 1115 -12.40 -23.97 8.26
CA LEU A 1115 -12.31 -25.44 8.20
C LEU A 1115 -12.64 -25.94 6.78
N TRP A 1116 -12.02 -27.02 6.33
CA TRP A 1116 -12.29 -27.65 5.01
C TRP A 1116 -12.83 -29.09 5.12
N PRO A 1117 -14.03 -29.29 5.70
CA PRO A 1117 -14.63 -30.62 5.76
C PRO A 1117 -15.19 -31.07 4.41
N GLY A 1118 -15.46 -32.37 4.32
CA GLY A 1118 -16.02 -33.01 3.13
C GLY A 1118 -17.39 -32.48 2.71
N ASN A 1119 -17.59 -32.39 1.40
CA ASN A 1119 -18.87 -31.97 0.81
C ASN A 1119 -19.99 -32.98 1.13
N ILE A 1120 -21.01 -32.58 1.87
CA ILE A 1120 -22.14 -33.42 2.30
C ILE A 1120 -23.21 -33.43 1.18
N PRO A 1121 -23.83 -34.58 0.84
CA PRO A 1121 -23.68 -35.91 1.46
C PRO A 1121 -22.53 -36.76 0.91
N HIS A 1122 -21.88 -36.35 -0.19
CA HIS A 1122 -20.99 -37.22 -0.94
C HIS A 1122 -19.72 -37.65 -0.18
N GLY A 1123 -18.96 -36.71 0.39
CA GLY A 1123 -17.68 -36.97 1.06
C GLY A 1123 -17.76 -37.60 2.45
N CYS A 1124 -18.91 -37.46 3.12
CA CYS A 1124 -19.14 -37.81 4.54
C CYS A 1124 -20.24 -38.87 4.75
N ARG A 1125 -20.58 -39.63 3.68
CA ARG A 1125 -21.46 -40.80 3.74
C ARG A 1125 -20.89 -41.92 4.60
N SER A 1126 -21.75 -42.78 5.16
CA SER A 1126 -21.38 -43.80 6.17
C SER A 1126 -20.26 -44.77 5.75
N GLU A 1127 -20.15 -45.11 4.46
CA GLU A 1127 -19.01 -45.92 3.97
C GLU A 1127 -17.67 -45.16 4.01
N CYS A 1128 -17.68 -43.84 3.88
CA CYS A 1128 -16.52 -42.97 4.04
C CYS A 1128 -16.16 -42.70 5.51
N LEU A 1129 -16.99 -43.10 6.49
CA LEU A 1129 -16.73 -42.89 7.92
C LEU A 1129 -16.04 -44.09 8.60
N LYS A 1130 -15.67 -45.12 7.83
CA LYS A 1130 -14.89 -46.26 8.32
C LYS A 1130 -13.40 -45.91 8.39
N GLU A 1131 -12.68 -46.57 9.30
CA GLU A 1131 -11.22 -46.61 9.26
C GLU A 1131 -10.74 -47.43 8.05
N PHE A 1132 -9.71 -46.95 7.37
CA PHE A 1132 -9.11 -47.60 6.19
C PHE A 1132 -7.60 -47.67 6.36
N THR A 1133 -7.01 -48.85 6.12
CA THR A 1133 -5.56 -49.03 6.04
C THR A 1133 -5.08 -48.82 4.60
N GLY A 1134 -5.08 -47.57 4.14
CA GLY A 1134 -4.75 -47.15 2.77
C GLY A 1134 -5.67 -46.05 2.26
N ASP A 1135 -5.57 -45.72 0.97
CA ASP A 1135 -6.42 -44.71 0.34
C ASP A 1135 -7.92 -45.04 0.52
N PRO A 1136 -8.75 -44.06 0.94
CA PRO A 1136 -10.18 -44.27 1.07
C PRO A 1136 -10.85 -44.41 -0.31
N PRO A 1137 -12.09 -44.94 -0.37
CA PRO A 1137 -12.85 -45.02 -1.62
C PRO A 1137 -12.94 -43.66 -2.34
N ARG A 1138 -12.97 -43.69 -3.68
CA ARG A 1138 -13.11 -42.46 -4.48
C ARG A 1138 -14.31 -41.63 -4.00
N ASN A 1139 -14.10 -40.32 -3.92
CA ASN A 1139 -15.06 -39.33 -3.42
C ASN A 1139 -15.35 -39.44 -1.91
N CYS A 1140 -14.42 -39.93 -1.08
CA CYS A 1140 -14.42 -39.74 0.37
C CYS A 1140 -13.47 -38.60 0.76
N SER A 1141 -13.82 -37.77 1.75
CA SER A 1141 -13.03 -36.60 2.14
C SER A 1141 -12.05 -36.86 3.31
N LYS A 1142 -11.04 -36.01 3.51
CA LYS A 1142 -10.06 -36.14 4.62
C LYS A 1142 -10.75 -36.03 5.99
N MET A 1143 -11.41 -34.90 6.24
CA MET A 1143 -12.13 -34.61 7.48
C MET A 1143 -13.64 -34.44 7.24
N CYS A 1144 -14.46 -34.78 8.24
CA CYS A 1144 -15.91 -34.54 8.28
C CYS A 1144 -16.28 -34.06 9.68
N LEU A 1145 -17.09 -32.99 9.78
CA LEU A 1145 -17.64 -32.51 11.07
C LEU A 1145 -18.90 -33.27 11.47
N THR A 1146 -19.72 -33.63 10.49
CA THR A 1146 -20.98 -34.38 10.63
C THR A 1146 -21.05 -35.56 9.66
N ASP A 1147 -21.97 -36.49 9.90
CA ASP A 1147 -22.32 -37.54 8.94
C ASP A 1147 -23.27 -37.03 7.83
N SER A 1148 -23.62 -37.90 6.88
CA SER A 1148 -24.60 -37.58 5.82
C SER A 1148 -26.02 -37.26 6.30
N ASN A 1149 -26.32 -37.42 7.59
CA ASN A 1149 -27.59 -37.07 8.23
C ASN A 1149 -27.47 -35.80 9.11
N PHE A 1150 -26.34 -35.09 9.02
CA PHE A 1150 -26.01 -33.89 9.80
C PHE A 1150 -25.94 -34.14 11.32
N LYS A 1151 -25.72 -35.38 11.74
CA LYS A 1151 -25.35 -35.69 13.12
C LYS A 1151 -23.86 -35.40 13.32
N ASN A 1152 -23.51 -34.75 14.43
CA ASN A 1152 -22.10 -34.52 14.79
C ASN A 1152 -21.27 -35.81 14.83
N LEU A 1153 -20.03 -35.67 14.37
CA LEU A 1153 -18.91 -36.57 14.61
C LEU A 1153 -17.99 -35.92 15.66
N PRO A 1154 -17.02 -36.65 16.24
CA PRO A 1154 -16.12 -36.10 17.26
C PRO A 1154 -15.37 -34.82 16.85
N ASN A 1155 -15.14 -34.62 15.54
CA ASN A 1155 -14.58 -33.38 15.00
C ASN A 1155 -15.54 -32.19 15.17
N GLY A 1156 -16.84 -32.38 14.87
CA GLY A 1156 -17.88 -31.37 15.10
C GLY A 1156 -18.06 -31.07 16.58
N ASP A 1157 -18.07 -32.10 17.44
CA ASP A 1157 -18.16 -31.93 18.90
C ASP A 1157 -16.97 -31.15 19.49
N VAL A 1158 -15.80 -31.22 18.86
CA VAL A 1158 -14.64 -30.36 19.18
C VAL A 1158 -14.88 -28.92 18.74
N VAL A 1159 -15.34 -28.70 17.50
CA VAL A 1159 -15.60 -27.34 16.98
C VAL A 1159 -16.68 -26.63 17.80
N ASP A 1160 -17.81 -27.27 18.05
CA ASP A 1160 -18.90 -26.70 18.86
C ASP A 1160 -18.45 -26.37 20.29
N ARG A 1161 -17.64 -27.25 20.90
CA ARG A 1161 -17.07 -27.02 22.23
C ARG A 1161 -16.12 -25.82 22.24
N LEU A 1162 -15.25 -25.68 21.25
CA LEU A 1162 -14.32 -24.55 21.14
C LEU A 1162 -15.05 -23.25 20.82
N MET A 1163 -16.04 -23.26 19.92
CA MET A 1163 -16.90 -22.10 19.68
C MET A 1163 -17.66 -21.67 20.93
N LYS A 1164 -18.11 -22.61 21.78
CA LYS A 1164 -18.73 -22.29 23.07
C LYS A 1164 -17.72 -21.79 24.12
N GLU A 1165 -16.47 -22.27 24.09
CA GLU A 1165 -15.40 -21.81 24.98
C GLU A 1165 -14.96 -20.36 24.65
N TRP A 1166 -15.04 -19.98 23.36
CA TRP A 1166 -14.47 -18.74 22.83
C TRP A 1166 -15.50 -17.64 22.51
N ASN A 1167 -16.79 -18.00 22.36
CA ASN A 1167 -17.89 -17.05 22.52
C ASN A 1167 -18.22 -16.97 24.02
N GLY A 1168 -17.92 -15.84 24.66
CA GLY A 1168 -18.03 -15.70 26.11
C GLY A 1168 -19.46 -15.92 26.62
N GLU A 1169 -19.59 -16.68 27.70
CA GLU A 1169 -20.86 -16.82 28.42
C GLU A 1169 -21.40 -15.45 28.89
N ASN A 1170 -22.71 -15.31 29.04
CA ASN A 1170 -23.35 -14.07 29.46
C ASN A 1170 -22.94 -13.69 30.91
N LEU A 1171 -21.87 -12.91 31.05
CA LEU A 1171 -21.26 -12.53 32.31
C LEU A 1171 -22.25 -11.71 33.15
N LYS A 1172 -22.40 -12.09 34.42
CA LYS A 1172 -23.29 -11.43 35.37
C LYS A 1172 -22.54 -11.12 36.65
N GLY A 1173 -22.78 -9.93 37.21
CA GLY A 1173 -22.17 -9.50 38.46
C GLY A 1173 -22.81 -8.23 39.00
N SER A 1174 -22.12 -7.56 39.91
CA SER A 1174 -22.53 -6.26 40.42
C SER A 1174 -21.34 -5.37 40.74
N THR A 1175 -21.55 -4.06 40.75
CA THR A 1175 -20.54 -3.11 41.18
C THR A 1175 -20.17 -3.28 42.67
N ASP A 1176 -18.91 -3.01 42.98
CA ASP A 1176 -18.32 -3.03 44.32
C ASP A 1176 -18.72 -1.81 45.17
N GLU A 1177 -18.04 -1.63 46.30
CA GLU A 1177 -18.21 -0.45 47.17
C GLU A 1177 -17.77 0.88 46.52
N ASN A 1178 -16.96 0.83 45.46
CA ASN A 1178 -16.54 1.98 44.67
C ASN A 1178 -17.47 2.28 43.47
N GLY A 1179 -18.54 1.51 43.27
CA GLY A 1179 -19.38 1.63 42.07
C GLY A 1179 -18.73 1.03 40.82
N VAL A 1180 -17.74 0.15 40.97
CA VAL A 1180 -16.92 -0.41 39.91
C VAL A 1180 -17.23 -1.89 39.69
N TYR A 1181 -17.38 -2.32 38.45
CA TYR A 1181 -17.38 -3.72 38.04
C TYR A 1181 -16.21 -3.96 37.09
N GLU A 1182 -15.40 -4.99 37.33
CA GLU A 1182 -14.20 -5.27 36.54
C GLU A 1182 -14.09 -6.76 36.20
N HIS A 1183 -13.90 -7.10 34.91
CA HIS A 1183 -13.74 -8.49 34.46
C HIS A 1183 -12.95 -8.59 33.14
N GLN A 1184 -12.63 -9.81 32.70
CA GLN A 1184 -12.02 -10.07 31.39
C GLN A 1184 -13.13 -10.45 30.39
N VAL A 1185 -13.13 -9.82 29.20
CA VAL A 1185 -14.11 -10.06 28.14
C VAL A 1185 -13.41 -10.34 26.81
N PHE A 1186 -13.92 -11.30 26.05
CA PHE A 1186 -13.45 -11.58 24.69
C PHE A 1186 -13.64 -10.37 23.76
N HIS A 1187 -12.76 -10.19 22.78
CA HIS A 1187 -12.90 -9.12 21.80
C HIS A 1187 -14.11 -9.32 20.89
N GLY A 1188 -14.74 -8.21 20.49
CA GLY A 1188 -15.94 -8.18 19.66
C GLY A 1188 -17.02 -7.24 20.19
N GLN A 1189 -18.24 -7.38 19.68
CA GLN A 1189 -19.38 -6.57 20.09
C GLN A 1189 -20.16 -7.24 21.23
N HIS A 1190 -20.44 -6.47 22.28
CA HIS A 1190 -21.15 -6.87 23.49
C HIS A 1190 -22.36 -5.96 23.74
N LEU A 1191 -23.37 -6.52 24.41
CA LEU A 1191 -24.50 -5.77 24.94
C LEU A 1191 -24.36 -5.65 26.46
N LEU A 1192 -23.91 -4.49 26.93
CA LEU A 1192 -23.81 -4.14 28.34
C LEU A 1192 -25.17 -3.68 28.87
N THR A 1193 -25.68 -4.33 29.90
CA THR A 1193 -26.89 -3.97 30.65
C THR A 1193 -26.54 -3.65 32.09
N ILE A 1194 -27.10 -2.56 32.60
CA ILE A 1194 -26.96 -2.08 33.98
C ILE A 1194 -28.35 -1.93 34.58
N LEU A 1195 -28.56 -2.45 35.79
CA LEU A 1195 -29.79 -2.30 36.57
C LEU A 1195 -29.48 -1.66 37.92
N ASN A 1196 -30.04 -0.48 38.17
CA ASN A 1196 -29.97 0.21 39.45
C ASN A 1196 -30.86 -0.55 40.46
N PRO A 1197 -30.31 -1.03 41.60
CA PRO A 1197 -31.03 -1.91 42.52
C PRO A 1197 -32.01 -1.16 43.42
N CYS A 1198 -31.89 0.17 43.52
CA CYS A 1198 -32.72 1.02 44.37
C CYS A 1198 -33.92 1.59 43.61
N THR A 1199 -33.77 1.91 42.32
CA THR A 1199 -34.83 2.49 41.48
C THR A 1199 -35.47 1.50 40.50
N GLY A 1200 -34.84 0.34 40.27
CA GLY A 1200 -35.24 -0.59 39.20
C GLY A 1200 -34.93 -0.09 37.79
N GLN A 1201 -34.32 1.09 37.64
CA GLN A 1201 -33.99 1.68 36.34
C GLN A 1201 -32.96 0.82 35.60
N LYS A 1202 -33.23 0.52 34.32
CA LYS A 1202 -32.36 -0.28 33.44
C LYS A 1202 -31.78 0.61 32.34
N VAL A 1203 -30.47 0.51 32.14
CA VAL A 1203 -29.75 1.09 30.98
C VAL A 1203 -29.11 -0.04 30.18
N THR A 1204 -29.09 0.10 28.86
CA THR A 1204 -28.43 -0.86 27.96
C THR A 1204 -27.61 -0.10 26.92
N ARG A 1205 -26.39 -0.59 26.64
CA ARG A 1205 -25.44 -0.03 25.68
C ARG A 1205 -24.84 -1.17 24.86
N GLN A 1206 -24.68 -0.94 23.56
CA GLN A 1206 -23.73 -1.72 22.76
C GLN A 1206 -22.32 -1.21 23.06
N LEU A 1207 -21.36 -2.13 23.08
CA LEU A 1207 -19.95 -1.89 23.35
C LEU A 1207 -19.12 -2.69 22.36
N GLU A 1208 -18.12 -2.07 21.74
CA GLU A 1208 -17.11 -2.79 20.97
C GLU A 1208 -15.83 -2.91 21.79
N VAL A 1209 -15.41 -4.14 22.07
CA VAL A 1209 -14.21 -4.46 22.84
C VAL A 1209 -13.11 -4.84 21.85
N THR A 1210 -12.19 -3.91 21.62
CA THR A 1210 -11.05 -4.10 20.72
C THR A 1210 -9.74 -4.29 21.47
N LYS A 1211 -8.80 -4.98 20.81
CA LYS A 1211 -7.39 -5.08 21.20
C LYS A 1211 -6.75 -3.69 21.21
N ASP A 1212 -5.95 -3.40 22.22
CA ASP A 1212 -5.26 -2.14 22.43
C ASP A 1212 -3.77 -2.41 22.67
N GLU A 1213 -2.90 -1.64 22.01
CA GLU A 1213 -1.45 -1.82 22.04
C GLU A 1213 -0.84 -1.56 23.42
N LYS A 1214 -1.51 -0.76 24.27
CA LYS A 1214 -1.01 -0.41 25.61
C LYS A 1214 -1.33 -1.44 26.69
N SER A 1215 -2.14 -2.46 26.39
CA SER A 1215 -2.69 -3.43 27.36
C SER A 1215 -3.53 -2.84 28.51
N GLU A 1216 -3.87 -1.56 28.44
CA GLU A 1216 -4.66 -0.86 29.46
C GLU A 1216 -6.12 -1.38 29.52
N PRO A 1217 -6.75 -1.44 30.70
CA PRO A 1217 -8.18 -1.74 30.82
C PRO A 1217 -9.04 -0.79 30.00
N LEU A 1218 -10.15 -1.30 29.47
CA LEU A 1218 -11.18 -0.48 28.85
C LEU A 1218 -12.07 0.10 29.96
N ASP A 1219 -11.82 1.35 30.35
CA ASP A 1219 -12.58 2.07 31.36
C ASP A 1219 -13.82 2.77 30.76
N LEU A 1220 -15.01 2.38 31.23
CA LEU A 1220 -16.30 2.98 30.87
C LEU A 1220 -16.93 3.69 32.07
N TRP A 1221 -17.41 4.92 31.86
CA TRP A 1221 -18.06 5.74 32.88
C TRP A 1221 -19.53 5.97 32.51
N LEU A 1222 -20.45 5.55 33.39
CA LEU A 1222 -21.89 5.54 33.11
C LEU A 1222 -22.70 6.03 34.32
N SER A 1223 -23.56 7.03 34.09
CA SER A 1223 -24.55 7.52 35.06
C SER A 1223 -25.93 6.95 34.76
N ILE A 1224 -26.71 6.59 35.79
CA ILE A 1224 -28.05 5.94 35.67
C ILE A 1224 -29.12 6.54 36.61
#